data_AF-A0A2N8MSJ8-F1
#
_entry.id   AF-A0A2N8MSJ8-F1
#
_cell.length_a   1.000
_cell.length_b   1.000
_cell.length_c   1.000
_cell.angle_alpha   90.00
_cell.angle_beta   90.00
_cell.angle_gamma   90.00
#
_symmetry.space_group_name_H-M   'P 1'
#
loop_
_entity.id
_entity.type
_entity.pdbx_description
1 polymer ?
#
loop_
_entity_poly.entity_id
_entity_poly.type
_entity_poly.pdbx_seq_one_letter_code
_entity_poly.pdbx_strand_id
1 'polypeptide(L)'
;MAALTALSMTPGAAMAAESGWKMGKPRLTTPWTNQVSPSNALPEYPRPQLVRQDWQNLNGLWEFAGAAPGEVPPFGERLAEKILVPYPTESALSGIQRHEDHMWYRRTFTVPKNWGVGKDNTLRINFGAVDYKAKVYVNGKEVAAHQGGYGAFSADVTSALKPKGEQEIIVGVEDRADATWQPVGKQRLVPDRGIFYEGASGIWQTVWMEPVAAKHVGTLGMVPDLKSSTLKLTVDTGGASGLTVEAVVRDGHKVVSRSKASAAGTISLPVPKAKLWSPDSPFLYDLDVELKDGRRTVDKVSSYFGMREFGTAKGADGKLRFTLNGKILFLQSTLDQGYWPDGIYTAPTDKALRFDLEQHKVLGFNTVRKHIKTEPDRWYHHADKLGLLVWQDMPSMRTGGRPPADAQQQFQVELKELVEQKKNWTSIVGYVPFNEGWGEWSRETTGKIADDVKAQDPTRLVNAHSGVNCCDSLGDSGKGDVIDWHAYPGPAKPMPDGKRISIDGEHGGYGLEVKDHMWFGEGHAYEMVKDQATLNSRYVQNQRDVLASAQSCAISGSIYTQITDVEHEVNGFFTYDRQVKKMDFAQVRAVNQAIIRNADGSGSGAPDPGPGTPGLTGVHAYKFNEGTGSRAADSVGTAHATVTNGQWGGGVEGGALAFTGNGQADTGANLVDTAGSYSVSAWAKLDEAGGAFQTVVSQDTGRDSAFFLQYSGQDQRWAMSFVGLRALSPEKPEVGKWYHLTGVRDAKAGTLSLYVDGKKVASQNACSAPQSTGHTVIGRGQYGGQQVDFLRGAVDDVRLYDRPLSDTEIATLAKRD
;
A
#
# COMPACT_ATOMS: atom_id res chain seq x y z
N MET A 1 7.77 16.71 61.00
CA MET A 1 7.07 18.02 60.94
C MET A 1 7.82 18.91 59.97
N ALA A 2 7.27 19.14 58.78
CA ALA A 2 7.45 20.32 57.94
C ALA A 2 6.62 20.07 56.68
N ALA A 3 5.47 20.75 56.60
CA ALA A 3 4.60 20.73 55.44
C ALA A 3 5.26 21.54 54.31
N LEU A 4 5.28 20.98 53.08
CA LEU A 4 5.46 21.76 51.87
C LEU A 4 4.17 21.69 51.05
N THR A 5 3.57 22.86 50.91
CA THR A 5 2.35 23.16 50.16
C THR A 5 2.59 22.93 48.67
N ALA A 6 1.84 22.03 48.06
CA ALA A 6 1.77 21.87 46.61
C ALA A 6 0.85 22.97 46.04
N LEU A 7 1.42 23.94 45.32
CA LEU A 7 0.65 24.82 44.44
C LEU A 7 0.35 24.08 43.15
N SER A 8 -0.89 23.60 43.00
CA SER A 8 -1.47 23.24 41.71
C SER A 8 -1.86 24.54 40.97
N MET A 9 -1.09 24.92 39.95
CA MET A 9 -1.52 25.91 38.96
C MET A 9 -1.71 25.22 37.62
N THR A 10 -2.97 25.03 37.22
CA THR A 10 -3.39 24.75 35.85
C THR A 10 -3.43 26.06 35.06
N PRO A 11 -2.49 26.36 34.14
CA PRO A 11 -2.49 27.65 33.42
C PRO A 11 -3.38 27.64 32.16
N GLY A 12 -3.87 26.49 31.72
CA GLY A 12 -4.48 26.34 30.39
C GLY A 12 -5.91 26.86 30.23
N ALA A 13 -6.75 26.75 31.27
CA ALA A 13 -8.19 27.05 31.13
C ALA A 13 -8.53 28.55 31.16
N ALA A 14 -7.71 29.37 31.85
CA ALA A 14 -7.99 30.80 32.03
C ALA A 14 -7.61 31.66 30.81
N MET A 15 -6.55 31.29 30.06
CA MET A 15 -6.14 32.03 28.86
C MET A 15 -7.06 31.82 27.64
N ALA A 16 -7.83 30.74 27.59
CA ALA A 16 -8.73 30.47 26.46
C ALA A 16 -9.90 31.46 26.38
N ALA A 17 -10.44 31.89 27.53
CA ALA A 17 -11.62 32.75 27.59
C ALA A 17 -11.38 34.21 27.13
N GLU A 18 -10.16 34.74 27.24
CA GLU A 18 -9.80 36.09 26.78
C GLU A 18 -9.47 36.18 25.27
N SER A 19 -9.27 35.02 24.61
CA SER A 19 -8.71 34.96 23.24
C SER A 19 -9.74 35.01 22.09
N GLY A 20 -11.04 34.88 22.39
CA GLY A 20 -12.12 34.80 21.40
C GLY A 20 -12.24 33.45 20.67
N TRP A 21 -11.29 32.53 20.84
CA TRP A 21 -11.37 31.16 20.35
C TRP A 21 -11.92 30.22 21.43
N LYS A 22 -12.69 29.23 21.01
CA LYS A 22 -13.06 28.07 21.81
C LYS A 22 -12.93 26.84 20.93
N MET A 23 -12.35 25.77 21.47
CA MET A 23 -12.40 24.46 20.84
C MET A 23 -13.84 24.09 20.52
N GLY A 24 -14.07 23.50 19.35
CA GLY A 24 -15.34 22.90 18.98
C GLY A 24 -15.72 21.75 19.92
N LYS A 25 -16.81 21.06 19.62
CA LYS A 25 -17.26 19.90 20.38
C LYS A 25 -16.81 18.63 19.65
N PRO A 26 -15.65 18.06 19.99
CA PRO A 26 -15.22 16.81 19.38
C PRO A 26 -16.22 15.70 19.73
N ARG A 27 -16.52 14.82 18.77
CA ARG A 27 -17.40 13.66 19.02
C ARG A 27 -16.71 12.65 19.94
N LEU A 28 -15.42 12.42 19.71
CA LEU A 28 -14.54 11.63 20.56
C LEU A 28 -13.29 12.45 20.89
N THR A 29 -12.78 12.28 22.11
CA THR A 29 -11.55 12.95 22.56
C THR A 29 -10.42 11.95 22.64
N THR A 30 -9.23 12.36 22.21
CA THR A 30 -8.01 11.61 22.39
C THR A 30 -7.36 11.95 23.74
N PRO A 31 -6.39 11.16 24.24
CA PRO A 31 -5.59 11.53 25.41
C PRO A 31 -4.84 12.87 25.30
N TRP A 32 -4.77 13.45 24.10
CA TRP A 32 -4.05 14.70 23.81
C TRP A 32 -4.96 15.89 23.53
N THR A 33 -6.29 15.71 23.37
CA THR A 33 -7.21 16.80 23.04
C THR A 33 -7.06 17.99 23.98
N ASN A 34 -7.09 17.74 25.29
CA ASN A 34 -7.02 18.79 26.31
C ASN A 34 -5.61 19.39 26.51
N GLN A 35 -4.61 18.92 25.75
CA GLN A 35 -3.25 19.47 25.77
C GLN A 35 -3.07 20.57 24.71
N VAL A 36 -4.04 20.74 23.81
CA VAL A 36 -4.00 21.73 22.72
C VAL A 36 -4.50 23.08 23.18
N SER A 37 -3.76 24.14 22.84
CA SER A 37 -4.11 25.54 23.11
C SER A 37 -3.53 26.48 22.03
N PRO A 38 -4.05 27.72 21.95
CA PRO A 38 -3.47 28.80 21.14
C PRO A 38 -1.95 28.98 21.24
N SER A 39 -1.37 28.72 22.41
CA SER A 39 0.05 28.97 22.69
C SER A 39 0.99 27.80 22.38
N ASN A 40 0.47 26.61 22.06
CA ASN A 40 1.27 25.40 21.87
C ASN A 40 0.78 24.51 20.72
N ALA A 41 0.12 25.08 19.72
CA ALA A 41 -0.29 24.34 18.53
C ALA A 41 0.95 23.92 17.70
N LEU A 42 1.36 22.64 17.85
CA LEU A 42 2.49 22.01 17.16
C LEU A 42 3.74 22.91 17.12
N PRO A 43 4.37 23.18 18.28
CA PRO A 43 5.44 24.17 18.43
C PRO A 43 6.79 23.71 17.88
N GLU A 44 6.92 22.45 17.47
CA GLU A 44 8.20 21.89 17.04
C GLU A 44 8.62 22.40 15.65
N TYR A 45 9.94 22.45 15.40
CA TYR A 45 10.46 22.84 14.09
C TYR A 45 10.00 21.84 13.01
N PRO A 46 9.42 22.30 11.89
CA PRO A 46 8.73 21.44 10.95
C PRO A 46 9.62 20.77 9.89
N ARG A 47 10.90 21.15 9.72
CA ARG A 47 11.79 20.56 8.68
C ARG A 47 13.02 19.82 9.23
N PRO A 48 12.88 18.62 9.81
CA PRO A 48 14.01 17.86 10.37
C PRO A 48 15.16 17.55 9.39
N GLN A 49 14.91 17.57 8.08
CA GLN A 49 15.89 17.32 7.02
C GLN A 49 16.64 18.58 6.56
N LEU A 50 16.23 19.77 7.01
CA LEU A 50 16.84 21.06 6.66
C LEU A 50 16.68 22.04 7.83
N VAL A 51 17.48 21.85 8.87
CA VAL A 51 17.39 22.60 10.13
C VAL A 51 18.13 23.93 10.05
N ARG A 52 17.38 25.01 10.33
CA ARG A 52 17.88 26.37 10.53
C ARG A 52 17.65 26.76 11.99
N GLN A 53 18.61 27.49 12.56
CA GLN A 53 18.54 27.90 13.97
C GLN A 53 17.54 29.03 14.19
N ASP A 54 17.57 30.04 13.32
CA ASP A 54 16.65 31.16 13.38
C ASP A 54 15.36 30.83 12.62
N TRP A 55 14.26 30.79 13.35
CA TRP A 55 12.92 30.59 12.80
C TRP A 55 11.86 31.04 13.82
N GLN A 56 10.63 31.23 13.36
CA GLN A 56 9.50 31.51 14.24
C GLN A 56 8.26 30.76 13.75
N ASN A 57 7.60 30.05 14.66
CA ASN A 57 6.33 29.38 14.40
C ASN A 57 5.20 30.43 14.26
N LEU A 58 4.36 30.26 13.24
CA LEU A 58 3.18 31.07 12.97
C LEU A 58 1.87 30.30 13.16
N ASN A 59 1.91 29.11 13.78
CA ASN A 59 0.74 28.42 14.32
C ASN A 59 0.13 29.21 15.49
N GLY A 60 -1.05 28.80 15.94
CA GLY A 60 -1.85 29.51 16.95
C GLY A 60 -3.04 30.21 16.31
N LEU A 61 -3.54 31.28 16.95
CA LEU A 61 -4.76 31.93 16.50
C LEU A 61 -4.55 32.83 15.29
N TRP A 62 -5.39 32.62 14.28
CA TRP A 62 -5.60 33.48 13.14
C TRP A 62 -7.03 34.00 13.18
N GLU A 63 -7.29 35.14 12.54
CA GLU A 63 -8.65 35.58 12.24
C GLU A 63 -9.15 34.81 11.00
N PHE A 64 -10.44 34.51 10.97
CA PHE A 64 -11.05 33.65 9.95
C PHE A 64 -12.40 34.19 9.47
N ALA A 65 -12.72 33.94 8.21
CA ALA A 65 -14.05 34.08 7.64
C ALA A 65 -14.22 33.13 6.43
N GLY A 66 -15.41 32.57 6.27
CA GLY A 66 -15.84 32.02 4.98
C GLY A 66 -15.94 33.13 3.93
N ALA A 67 -15.78 32.77 2.66
CA ALA A 67 -15.72 33.72 1.54
C ALA A 67 -16.63 33.30 0.39
N ALA A 68 -16.96 34.24 -0.48
CA ALA A 68 -17.59 33.97 -1.77
C ALA A 68 -16.53 33.71 -2.86
N PRO A 69 -16.87 32.94 -3.91
CA PRO A 69 -15.99 32.77 -5.07
C PRO A 69 -15.62 34.12 -5.69
N GLY A 70 -14.32 34.39 -5.84
CA GLY A 70 -13.81 35.63 -6.43
C GLY A 70 -13.93 36.87 -5.54
N GLU A 71 -14.26 36.72 -4.26
CA GLU A 71 -14.22 37.81 -3.29
C GLU A 71 -12.83 38.47 -3.24
N VAL A 72 -12.79 39.79 -3.04
CA VAL A 72 -11.53 40.52 -2.93
C VAL A 72 -10.88 40.24 -1.56
N PRO A 73 -9.54 40.15 -1.47
CA PRO A 73 -8.91 39.91 -0.18
C PRO A 73 -9.20 41.04 0.83
N PRO A 74 -9.53 40.74 2.10
CA PRO A 74 -9.96 41.71 3.11
C PRO A 74 -8.77 42.49 3.74
N PHE A 75 -8.04 43.25 2.92
CA PHE A 75 -6.84 43.96 3.34
C PHE A 75 -7.10 45.02 4.42
N GLY A 76 -6.35 44.96 5.52
CA GLY A 76 -6.49 45.91 6.63
C GLY A 76 -7.79 45.76 7.44
N GLU A 77 -8.63 44.78 7.12
CA GLU A 77 -9.89 44.52 7.81
C GLU A 77 -9.73 43.37 8.80
N ARG A 78 -10.46 43.41 9.91
CA ARG A 78 -10.49 42.29 10.86
C ARG A 78 -11.52 41.27 10.42
N LEU A 79 -11.18 39.99 10.57
CA LEU A 79 -12.15 38.91 10.34
C LEU A 79 -12.90 38.57 11.63
N ALA A 80 -14.15 38.16 11.49
CA ALA A 80 -15.09 38.02 12.60
C ALA A 80 -14.76 36.84 13.53
N GLU A 81 -14.23 35.75 12.97
CA GLU A 81 -14.00 34.50 13.70
C GLU A 81 -12.52 34.27 14.02
N LYS A 82 -12.26 33.25 14.83
CA LYS A 82 -10.91 32.80 15.19
C LYS A 82 -10.74 31.33 14.89
N ILE A 83 -9.64 31.00 14.23
CA ILE A 83 -9.24 29.63 13.92
C ILE A 83 -7.88 29.31 14.53
N LEU A 84 -7.74 28.11 15.07
CA LEU A 84 -6.47 27.59 15.56
C LEU A 84 -5.72 26.87 14.41
N VAL A 85 -4.72 27.53 13.85
CA VAL A 85 -3.84 26.96 12.83
C VAL A 85 -2.79 26.07 13.53
N PRO A 86 -2.52 24.85 13.02
CA PRO A 86 -2.87 24.36 11.69
C PRO A 86 -3.91 23.24 11.69
N TYR A 87 -5.00 23.37 12.46
CA TYR A 87 -6.06 22.38 12.44
C TYR A 87 -7.09 22.71 11.35
N PRO A 88 -7.56 21.71 10.57
CA PRO A 88 -8.53 21.93 9.48
C PRO A 88 -9.81 22.61 9.94
N THR A 89 -10.49 23.33 9.04
CA THR A 89 -11.74 24.04 9.35
C THR A 89 -12.83 23.15 9.96
N GLU A 90 -12.92 21.90 9.52
CA GLU A 90 -13.90 20.89 9.95
C GLU A 90 -13.57 20.30 11.32
N SER A 91 -12.32 20.41 11.76
CA SER A 91 -11.87 19.80 13.03
C SER A 91 -12.43 20.55 14.25
N ALA A 92 -12.63 19.82 15.34
CA ALA A 92 -13.00 20.46 16.60
C ALA A 92 -11.84 21.29 17.17
N LEU A 93 -10.60 20.88 16.96
CA LEU A 93 -9.40 21.60 17.43
C LEU A 93 -9.23 22.97 16.78
N SER A 94 -9.71 23.18 15.55
CA SER A 94 -9.65 24.50 14.90
C SER A 94 -10.56 25.53 15.56
N GLY A 95 -11.65 25.08 16.20
CA GLY A 95 -12.71 25.92 16.77
C GLY A 95 -13.77 26.38 15.76
N ILE A 96 -13.61 26.04 14.48
CA ILE A 96 -14.57 26.39 13.41
C ILE A 96 -15.61 25.27 13.20
N GLN A 97 -15.13 24.03 13.10
CA GLN A 97 -15.93 22.80 12.99
C GLN A 97 -17.02 22.84 11.90
N ARG A 98 -16.68 23.38 10.71
CA ARG A 98 -17.54 23.38 9.52
C ARG A 98 -16.70 23.45 8.25
N HIS A 99 -17.29 23.01 7.15
CA HIS A 99 -16.71 23.14 5.82
C HIS A 99 -16.97 24.52 5.20
N GLU A 100 -16.01 25.02 4.44
CA GLU A 100 -16.09 26.23 3.62
C GLU A 100 -15.41 25.97 2.28
N ASP A 101 -16.10 26.19 1.15
CA ASP A 101 -15.49 26.02 -0.18
C ASP A 101 -14.39 27.07 -0.43
N HIS A 102 -14.58 28.28 0.14
CA HIS A 102 -13.68 29.42 0.01
C HIS A 102 -13.55 30.10 1.37
N MET A 103 -12.34 30.49 1.74
CA MET A 103 -12.07 31.03 3.07
C MET A 103 -10.88 32.00 3.09
N TRP A 104 -10.94 32.96 4.01
CA TRP A 104 -9.87 33.89 4.32
C TRP A 104 -9.29 33.62 5.71
N TYR A 105 -7.97 33.52 5.77
CA TYR A 105 -7.20 33.56 7.01
C TYR A 105 -6.46 34.89 7.09
N ARG A 106 -6.43 35.50 8.27
CA ARG A 106 -5.66 36.71 8.53
C ARG A 106 -4.86 36.57 9.80
N ARG A 107 -3.60 37.01 9.76
CA ARG A 107 -2.78 37.15 10.96
C ARG A 107 -1.84 38.33 10.82
N THR A 108 -1.34 38.78 11.96
CA THR A 108 -0.25 39.73 12.01
C THR A 108 1.01 39.11 12.62
N PHE A 109 2.17 39.60 12.20
CA PHE A 109 3.46 39.14 12.71
C PHE A 109 4.48 40.28 12.73
N THR A 110 5.54 40.11 13.54
CA THR A 110 6.66 41.04 13.61
C THR A 110 7.95 40.32 13.22
N VAL A 111 8.74 40.93 12.34
CA VAL A 111 10.04 40.38 11.95
C VAL A 111 11.07 40.69 13.04
N PRO A 112 11.75 39.68 13.63
CA PRO A 112 12.80 39.91 14.61
C PRO A 112 13.92 40.79 14.05
N LYS A 113 14.30 41.84 14.79
CA LYS A 113 15.29 42.84 14.31
C LYS A 113 16.67 42.24 14.05
N ASN A 114 17.06 41.21 14.81
CA ASN A 114 18.34 40.52 14.69
C ASN A 114 18.43 39.61 13.45
N TRP A 115 17.33 39.41 12.71
CA TRP A 115 17.33 38.57 11.51
C TRP A 115 17.91 39.26 10.27
N GLY A 116 18.20 40.56 10.30
CA GLY A 116 18.88 41.24 9.19
C GLY A 116 18.13 41.21 7.85
N VAL A 117 16.81 41.05 7.88
CA VAL A 117 15.96 40.97 6.68
C VAL A 117 16.05 42.26 5.85
N GLY A 118 16.22 42.13 4.55
CA GLY A 118 16.42 43.23 3.60
C GLY A 118 17.86 43.79 3.56
N LYS A 119 18.78 43.22 4.34
CA LYS A 119 20.22 43.53 4.29
C LYS A 119 21.04 42.29 3.96
N ASP A 120 21.05 41.33 4.88
CA ASP A 120 21.83 40.09 4.77
C ASP A 120 20.94 38.90 4.39
N ASN A 121 19.67 38.95 4.79
CA ASN A 121 18.70 37.87 4.62
C ASN A 121 17.44 38.33 3.88
N THR A 122 16.80 37.37 3.22
CA THR A 122 15.39 37.42 2.80
C THR A 122 14.52 36.79 3.89
N LEU A 123 13.25 37.19 3.98
CA LEU A 123 12.29 36.53 4.85
C LEU A 123 11.45 35.55 4.03
N ARG A 124 11.47 34.29 4.44
CA ARG A 124 10.60 33.24 3.89
C ARG A 124 9.48 32.94 4.86
N ILE A 125 8.26 32.88 4.35
CA ILE A 125 7.13 32.25 5.05
C ILE A 125 6.86 30.92 4.37
N ASN A 126 6.78 29.87 5.15
CA ASN A 126 6.64 28.50 4.67
C ASN A 126 5.32 27.90 5.19
N PHE A 127 4.70 27.07 4.37
CA PHE A 127 3.49 26.33 4.66
C PHE A 127 3.79 24.84 4.47
N GLY A 128 3.46 24.02 5.48
CA GLY A 128 3.64 22.57 5.37
C GLY A 128 2.68 21.94 4.35
N ALA A 129 1.44 22.43 4.33
CA ALA A 129 0.40 22.12 3.35
C ALA A 129 -0.80 23.04 3.60
N VAL A 130 -1.53 23.38 2.54
CA VAL A 130 -2.82 24.07 2.57
C VAL A 130 -3.73 23.38 1.57
N ASP A 131 -4.85 22.81 2.02
CA ASP A 131 -5.80 22.15 1.13
C ASP A 131 -6.84 23.19 0.66
N TYR A 132 -7.01 23.51 -0.63
CA TYR A 132 -6.32 22.96 -1.81
C TYR A 132 -5.56 24.00 -2.66
N LYS A 133 -6.22 25.12 -3.01
CA LYS A 133 -5.60 26.23 -3.75
C LYS A 133 -5.38 27.39 -2.81
N ALA A 134 -4.13 27.78 -2.60
CA ALA A 134 -3.75 28.87 -1.71
C ALA A 134 -3.21 30.08 -2.47
N LYS A 135 -3.63 31.28 -2.06
CA LYS A 135 -2.99 32.55 -2.42
C LYS A 135 -2.57 33.31 -1.17
N VAL A 136 -1.31 33.72 -1.11
CA VAL A 136 -0.72 34.37 0.06
C VAL A 136 -0.43 35.83 -0.26
N TYR A 137 -0.91 36.71 0.62
CA TYR A 137 -0.72 38.14 0.54
C TYR A 137 0.01 38.64 1.79
N VAL A 138 0.97 39.54 1.60
CA VAL A 138 1.61 40.27 2.70
C VAL A 138 1.46 41.76 2.43
N ASN A 139 0.87 42.48 3.40
CA ASN A 139 0.59 43.91 3.32
C ASN A 139 -0.03 44.36 1.98
N GLY A 140 -1.04 43.62 1.49
CA GLY A 140 -1.75 43.94 0.25
C GLY A 140 -1.09 43.43 -1.04
N LYS A 141 0.11 42.83 -0.98
CA LYS A 141 0.81 42.29 -2.15
C LYS A 141 0.75 40.77 -2.18
N GLU A 142 0.35 40.20 -3.31
CA GLU A 142 0.46 38.75 -3.55
C GLU A 142 1.94 38.34 -3.60
N VAL A 143 2.32 37.36 -2.79
CA VAL A 143 3.71 36.89 -2.65
C VAL A 143 3.90 35.44 -3.05
N ALA A 144 2.83 34.64 -3.08
CA ALA A 144 2.84 33.26 -3.54
C ALA A 144 1.43 32.76 -3.90
N ALA A 145 1.37 31.75 -4.76
CA ALA A 145 0.21 30.90 -4.97
C ALA A 145 0.68 29.44 -5.07
N HIS A 146 -0.14 28.51 -4.59
CA HIS A 146 0.12 27.07 -4.65
C HIS A 146 -1.19 26.31 -4.87
N GLN A 147 -1.09 25.19 -5.60
CA GLN A 147 -2.19 24.28 -5.85
C GLN A 147 -1.71 22.86 -5.55
N GLY A 148 -2.30 22.24 -4.53
CA GLY A 148 -1.90 20.92 -4.05
C GLY A 148 -2.18 20.79 -2.55
N GLY A 149 -2.96 19.79 -2.14
CA GLY A 149 -3.46 19.71 -0.76
C GLY A 149 -2.45 19.23 0.27
N TYR A 150 -1.32 18.66 -0.18
CA TYR A 150 -0.45 17.84 0.66
C TYR A 150 1.03 18.24 0.60
N GLY A 151 1.38 19.14 -0.31
CA GLY A 151 2.75 19.54 -0.58
C GLY A 151 3.11 20.87 0.07
N ALA A 152 4.37 20.99 0.50
CA ALA A 152 4.88 22.19 1.14
C ALA A 152 5.28 23.26 0.12
N PHE A 153 5.11 24.54 0.47
CA PHE A 153 5.55 25.66 -0.36
C PHE A 153 6.02 26.85 0.48
N SER A 154 6.74 27.79 -0.16
CA SER A 154 7.35 28.94 0.48
C SER A 154 7.12 30.23 -0.31
N ALA A 155 6.97 31.35 0.39
CA ALA A 155 6.86 32.69 -0.16
C ALA A 155 8.06 33.56 0.26
N ASP A 156 8.72 34.23 -0.71
CA ASP A 156 9.62 35.36 -0.38
C ASP A 156 8.79 36.60 -0.12
N VAL A 157 8.74 37.03 1.14
CA VAL A 157 7.91 38.16 1.53
C VAL A 157 8.70 39.46 1.65
N THR A 158 10.03 39.42 1.44
CA THR A 158 10.95 40.53 1.72
C THR A 158 10.52 41.83 1.05
N SER A 159 10.14 41.76 -0.22
CA SER A 159 9.73 42.93 -1.01
C SER A 159 8.35 43.49 -0.64
N ALA A 160 7.56 42.77 0.16
CA ALA A 160 6.23 43.15 0.60
C ALA A 160 6.22 43.71 2.04
N LEU A 161 7.34 43.67 2.75
CA LEU A 161 7.42 44.11 4.15
C LEU A 161 7.35 45.63 4.27
N LYS A 162 6.62 46.09 5.29
CA LYS A 162 6.73 47.47 5.78
C LYS A 162 8.09 47.64 6.47
N PRO A 163 8.77 48.80 6.33
CA PRO A 163 10.08 49.02 6.94
C PRO A 163 10.12 48.89 8.48
N LYS A 164 8.98 49.14 9.14
CA LYS A 164 8.82 49.06 10.60
C LYS A 164 7.42 48.61 10.95
N GLY A 165 7.28 48.07 12.16
CA GLY A 165 6.00 47.71 12.75
C GLY A 165 5.50 46.33 12.34
N GLU A 166 4.23 46.12 12.63
CA GLU A 166 3.51 44.87 12.41
C GLU A 166 3.20 44.67 10.91
N GLN A 167 3.36 43.43 10.47
CA GLN A 167 3.12 42.96 9.12
C GLN A 167 1.79 42.21 9.10
N GLU A 168 1.01 42.39 8.05
CA GLU A 168 -0.22 41.63 7.82
C GLU A 168 0.05 40.49 6.83
N ILE A 169 -0.43 39.29 7.16
CA ILE A 169 -0.54 38.17 6.24
C ILE A 169 -2.01 37.80 6.06
N ILE A 170 -2.43 37.63 4.82
CA ILE A 170 -3.74 37.09 4.43
C ILE A 170 -3.51 35.87 3.55
N VAL A 171 -4.24 34.79 3.80
CA VAL A 171 -4.23 33.59 2.96
C VAL A 171 -5.66 33.33 2.49
N GLY A 172 -5.86 33.35 1.18
CA GLY A 172 -7.10 32.89 0.56
C GLY A 172 -6.98 31.44 0.18
N VAL A 173 -7.99 30.65 0.50
CA VAL A 173 -8.02 29.22 0.19
C VAL A 173 -9.32 28.88 -0.53
N GLU A 174 -9.22 28.13 -1.63
CA GLU A 174 -10.32 27.42 -2.28
C GLU A 174 -10.07 25.92 -2.07
N ASP A 175 -11.04 25.23 -1.49
CA ASP A 175 -11.06 23.78 -1.33
C ASP A 175 -12.48 23.28 -1.52
N ARG A 176 -12.69 22.52 -2.58
CA ARG A 176 -14.02 22.01 -2.95
C ARG A 176 -14.10 20.50 -2.77
N ALA A 177 -13.11 19.91 -2.10
CA ALA A 177 -12.97 18.49 -1.83
C ALA A 177 -13.39 17.62 -3.03
N ASP A 178 -14.24 16.61 -2.79
CA ASP A 178 -14.70 15.64 -3.79
C ASP A 178 -15.84 16.16 -4.69
N ALA A 179 -16.25 17.44 -4.56
CA ALA A 179 -17.07 18.08 -5.59
C ALA A 179 -16.28 18.32 -6.89
N THR A 180 -14.95 18.29 -6.82
CA THR A 180 -14.03 18.39 -7.96
C THR A 180 -13.18 17.12 -8.12
N TRP A 181 -12.15 17.19 -8.96
CA TRP A 181 -11.18 16.11 -9.17
C TRP A 181 -9.84 16.37 -8.50
N GLN A 182 -9.76 17.30 -7.53
CA GLN A 182 -8.54 17.44 -6.74
C GLN A 182 -8.20 16.11 -6.04
N PRO A 183 -6.92 15.79 -5.82
CA PRO A 183 -6.53 14.66 -4.98
C PRO A 183 -7.07 14.84 -3.55
N VAL A 184 -7.94 13.93 -3.12
CA VAL A 184 -8.64 14.01 -1.82
C VAL A 184 -8.33 12.83 -0.89
N GLY A 185 -7.73 11.77 -1.40
CA GLY A 185 -7.64 10.50 -0.67
C GLY A 185 -9.03 10.02 -0.25
N LYS A 186 -9.21 9.75 1.05
CA LYS A 186 -10.49 9.31 1.61
C LYS A 186 -11.44 10.44 2.05
N GLN A 187 -11.05 11.71 1.90
CA GLN A 187 -11.91 12.84 2.30
C GLN A 187 -13.17 12.92 1.45
N ARG A 188 -14.31 13.18 2.08
CA ARG A 188 -15.58 13.48 1.41
C ARG A 188 -16.28 14.63 2.11
N LEU A 189 -16.98 15.46 1.33
CA LEU A 189 -17.91 16.46 1.85
C LEU A 189 -19.02 15.82 2.69
N VAL A 190 -19.43 14.61 2.30
CA VAL A 190 -20.39 13.80 3.04
C VAL A 190 -19.78 12.41 3.25
N PRO A 191 -19.36 12.07 4.48
CA PRO A 191 -18.86 10.73 4.79
C PRO A 191 -19.90 9.66 4.44
N ASP A 192 -19.46 8.56 3.82
CA ASP A 192 -20.35 7.56 3.22
C ASP A 192 -20.82 6.49 4.20
N ARG A 193 -20.48 6.62 5.49
CA ARG A 193 -20.60 5.53 6.49
C ARG A 193 -20.08 4.22 5.89
N GLY A 194 -18.94 4.29 5.22
CA GLY A 194 -18.26 3.16 4.63
C GLY A 194 -16.78 3.33 4.90
N ILE A 195 -16.03 3.56 3.83
CA ILE A 195 -14.56 3.67 3.85
C ILE A 195 -14.08 5.09 3.54
N PHE A 196 -14.99 6.07 3.44
CA PHE A 196 -14.67 7.47 3.20
C PHE A 196 -15.15 8.37 4.35
N TYR A 197 -14.33 9.37 4.68
CA TYR A 197 -14.34 10.05 5.97
C TYR A 197 -14.55 11.57 5.84
N GLU A 198 -14.73 12.25 6.98
CA GLU A 198 -14.87 13.71 7.06
C GLU A 198 -13.71 14.43 6.35
N GLY A 199 -14.03 15.44 5.54
CA GLY A 199 -13.04 16.27 4.86
C GLY A 199 -12.22 17.15 5.79
N ALA A 200 -11.08 17.63 5.29
CA ALA A 200 -10.16 18.51 6.00
C ALA A 200 -9.63 19.60 5.06
N SER A 201 -10.16 20.81 5.21
CA SER A 201 -9.83 21.94 4.35
C SER A 201 -8.98 23.00 5.06
N GLY A 202 -8.32 23.83 4.26
CA GLY A 202 -7.56 24.98 4.74
C GLY A 202 -6.13 24.66 5.17
N ILE A 203 -5.60 25.47 6.10
CA ILE A 203 -4.22 25.32 6.57
C ILE A 203 -4.16 24.19 7.59
N TRP A 204 -3.77 22.99 7.14
CA TRP A 204 -3.75 21.80 7.98
C TRP A 204 -2.35 21.34 8.44
N GLN A 205 -1.27 21.97 7.95
CA GLN A 205 0.08 21.78 8.50
C GLN A 205 0.74 23.11 8.91
N THR A 206 1.82 23.00 9.70
CA THR A 206 2.50 24.13 10.32
C THR A 206 2.84 25.26 9.34
N VAL A 207 2.63 26.50 9.79
CA VAL A 207 3.10 27.73 9.11
C VAL A 207 4.24 28.31 9.94
N TRP A 208 5.32 28.73 9.30
CA TRP A 208 6.47 29.33 10.00
C TRP A 208 7.24 30.29 9.12
N MET A 209 8.07 31.13 9.73
CA MET A 209 8.95 32.06 9.00
C MET A 209 10.41 31.94 9.42
N GLU A 210 11.29 32.23 8.47
CA GLU A 210 12.74 32.09 8.62
C GLU A 210 13.50 33.19 7.86
N PRO A 211 14.60 33.71 8.42
CA PRO A 211 15.58 34.44 7.63
C PRO A 211 16.42 33.47 6.79
N VAL A 212 16.50 33.73 5.49
CA VAL A 212 17.28 32.94 4.54
C VAL A 212 18.24 33.85 3.80
N ALA A 213 19.53 33.53 3.86
CA ALA A 213 20.57 34.29 3.17
C ALA A 213 20.33 34.36 1.66
N ALA A 214 20.76 35.44 1.01
CA ALA A 214 20.63 35.55 -0.46
C ALA A 214 21.32 34.40 -1.20
N LYS A 215 22.45 33.91 -0.66
CA LYS A 215 23.15 32.69 -1.08
C LYS A 215 22.92 31.63 -0.02
N HIS A 216 22.06 30.65 -0.28
CA HIS A 216 21.59 29.70 0.73
C HIS A 216 21.53 28.27 0.20
N VAL A 217 21.42 27.33 1.13
CA VAL A 217 21.03 25.95 0.84
C VAL A 217 19.50 25.90 0.71
N GLY A 218 19.02 25.63 -0.51
CA GLY A 218 17.61 25.44 -0.81
C GLY A 218 17.15 24.04 -0.38
N THR A 219 17.70 23.01 -1.03
CA THR A 219 17.47 21.59 -0.72
C THR A 219 18.78 20.82 -0.68
N LEU A 220 18.75 19.66 -0.02
CA LEU A 220 19.83 18.68 -0.01
C LEU A 220 19.35 17.45 -0.77
N GLY A 221 20.17 16.88 -1.64
CA GLY A 221 19.97 15.52 -2.17
C GLY A 221 20.93 14.57 -1.47
N MET A 222 20.39 13.57 -0.77
CA MET A 222 21.18 12.64 0.05
C MET A 222 20.96 11.21 -0.40
N VAL A 223 21.96 10.63 -1.08
CA VAL A 223 21.89 9.26 -1.59
C VAL A 223 22.99 8.42 -0.96
N PRO A 224 22.68 7.53 0.01
CA PRO A 224 23.63 6.59 0.55
C PRO A 224 23.98 5.51 -0.48
N ASP A 225 25.25 5.10 -0.52
CA ASP A 225 25.77 4.04 -1.40
C ASP A 225 26.59 3.07 -0.54
N LEU A 226 26.06 1.86 -0.33
CA LEU A 226 26.68 0.86 0.53
C LEU A 226 27.91 0.22 -0.11
N LYS A 227 27.94 0.11 -1.45
CA LYS A 227 29.05 -0.51 -2.17
C LYS A 227 30.32 0.33 -2.04
N SER A 228 30.20 1.65 -2.15
CA SER A 228 31.32 2.58 -1.95
C SER A 228 31.46 3.05 -0.49
N SER A 229 30.50 2.73 0.38
CA SER A 229 30.43 3.22 1.76
C SER A 229 30.48 4.76 1.83
N THR A 230 29.70 5.42 0.96
CA THR A 230 29.67 6.90 0.85
C THR A 230 28.24 7.43 0.93
N LEU A 231 28.10 8.69 1.36
CA LEU A 231 26.94 9.51 1.08
C LEU A 231 27.26 10.41 -0.12
N LYS A 232 26.43 10.35 -1.17
CA LYS A 232 26.45 11.32 -2.27
C LYS A 232 25.54 12.48 -1.89
N LEU A 233 26.11 13.67 -1.78
CA LEU A 233 25.43 14.91 -1.40
C LEU A 233 25.36 15.85 -2.60
N THR A 234 24.16 16.30 -2.95
CA THR A 234 23.94 17.47 -3.82
C THR A 234 23.32 18.59 -3.00
N VAL A 235 23.64 19.84 -3.36
CA VAL A 235 23.18 21.03 -2.65
C VAL A 235 22.60 21.99 -3.68
N ASP A 236 21.31 22.27 -3.58
CA ASP A 236 20.72 23.38 -4.32
C ASP A 236 21.10 24.70 -3.63
N THR A 237 21.67 25.62 -4.39
CA THR A 237 22.17 26.92 -3.91
C THR A 237 21.21 28.08 -4.19
N GLY A 238 19.98 27.79 -4.61
CA GLY A 238 18.99 28.82 -4.95
C GLY A 238 19.43 29.66 -6.16
N GLY A 239 20.18 29.04 -7.09
CA GLY A 239 20.71 29.69 -8.30
C GLY A 239 22.06 30.41 -8.12
N ALA A 240 22.64 30.44 -6.92
CA ALA A 240 23.94 31.06 -6.70
C ALA A 240 25.11 30.18 -7.17
N SER A 241 26.06 30.75 -7.92
CA SER A 241 27.24 30.05 -8.46
C SER A 241 28.54 30.43 -7.75
N GLY A 242 29.61 29.66 -8.01
CA GLY A 242 30.95 29.93 -7.45
C GLY A 242 31.10 29.60 -5.96
N LEU A 243 30.12 28.92 -5.37
CA LEU A 243 30.11 28.58 -3.94
C LEU A 243 30.80 27.25 -3.67
N THR A 244 31.31 27.13 -2.44
CA THR A 244 31.90 25.90 -1.92
C THR A 244 31.05 25.37 -0.79
N VAL A 245 30.81 24.06 -0.78
CA VAL A 245 30.16 23.38 0.33
C VAL A 245 31.23 22.73 1.20
N GLU A 246 31.12 22.92 2.51
CA GLU A 246 31.83 22.12 3.51
C GLU A 246 30.81 21.29 4.30
N ALA A 247 30.89 19.98 4.16
CA ALA A 247 29.96 19.04 4.77
C ALA A 247 30.67 18.13 5.78
N VAL A 248 30.06 17.95 6.94
CA VAL A 248 30.60 17.16 8.06
C VAL A 248 29.60 16.09 8.47
N VAL A 249 30.01 14.83 8.43
CA VAL A 249 29.21 13.68 8.88
C VAL A 249 29.65 13.29 10.29
N ARG A 250 28.69 13.04 11.19
CA ARG A 250 28.96 12.68 12.58
C ARG A 250 28.19 11.45 13.06
N ASP A 251 28.86 10.68 13.92
CA ASP A 251 28.30 9.62 14.75
C ASP A 251 28.26 10.16 16.19
N GLY A 252 27.12 10.76 16.56
CA GLY A 252 27.01 11.60 17.75
C GLY A 252 28.03 12.73 17.73
N HIS A 253 28.93 12.78 18.72
CA HIS A 253 29.96 13.82 18.79
C HIS A 253 31.18 13.57 17.88
N LYS A 254 31.34 12.35 17.34
CA LYS A 254 32.51 11.95 16.55
C LYS A 254 32.36 12.37 15.10
N VAL A 255 33.32 13.13 14.57
CA VAL A 255 33.41 13.38 13.11
C VAL A 255 33.85 12.11 12.41
N VAL A 256 33.03 11.63 11.49
CA VAL A 256 33.29 10.45 10.64
C VAL A 256 33.86 10.88 9.30
N SER A 257 33.36 12.00 8.77
CA SER A 257 33.76 12.52 7.46
C SER A 257 33.76 14.05 7.46
N ARG A 258 34.65 14.63 6.67
CA ARG A 258 34.64 16.05 6.31
C ARG A 258 35.06 16.17 4.85
N SER A 259 34.19 16.72 4.02
CA SER A 259 34.49 17.00 2.62
C SER A 259 34.26 18.48 2.32
N LYS A 260 35.11 19.03 1.45
CA LYS A 260 34.97 20.39 0.93
C LYS A 260 35.05 20.34 -0.59
N ALA A 261 34.02 20.82 -1.27
CA ALA A 261 33.91 20.74 -2.72
C ALA A 261 33.06 21.88 -3.30
N SER A 262 33.16 22.09 -4.61
CA SER A 262 32.28 23.02 -5.33
C SER A 262 30.80 22.62 -5.14
N ALA A 263 29.93 23.62 -4.98
CA ALA A 263 28.49 23.40 -4.89
C ALA A 263 27.84 22.93 -6.21
N ALA A 264 28.52 23.13 -7.35
CA ALA A 264 27.98 22.85 -8.70
C ALA A 264 27.96 21.36 -9.10
N GLY A 265 28.11 20.42 -8.15
CA GLY A 265 28.21 18.99 -8.45
C GLY A 265 27.88 18.09 -7.25
N THR A 266 28.10 16.79 -7.44
CA THR A 266 27.93 15.79 -6.37
C THR A 266 29.17 15.71 -5.50
N ILE A 267 28.98 15.81 -4.20
CA ILE A 267 30.01 15.74 -3.17
C ILE A 267 29.98 14.32 -2.58
N SER A 268 31.11 13.63 -2.62
CA SER A 268 31.24 12.32 -1.99
C SER A 268 31.74 12.47 -0.55
N LEU A 269 30.96 11.95 0.40
CA LEU A 269 31.28 11.92 1.83
C LEU A 269 31.54 10.47 2.24
N PRO A 270 32.81 10.06 2.45
CA PRO A 270 33.12 8.71 2.92
C PRO A 270 32.55 8.44 4.31
N VAL A 271 31.89 7.30 4.50
CA VAL A 271 31.36 6.82 5.78
C VAL A 271 31.95 5.43 6.05
N PRO A 272 33.26 5.33 6.36
CA PRO A 272 33.95 4.04 6.46
C PRO A 272 33.37 3.20 7.60
N LYS A 273 33.16 1.90 7.34
CA LYS A 273 32.53 0.95 8.28
C LYS A 273 31.17 1.47 8.76
N ALA A 274 30.34 1.90 7.80
CA ALA A 274 29.02 2.46 8.06
C ALA A 274 28.18 1.55 8.98
N LYS A 275 27.59 2.16 10.02
CA LYS A 275 26.50 1.56 10.79
C LYS A 275 25.25 1.67 9.93
N LEU A 276 24.73 0.52 9.50
CA LEU A 276 23.60 0.49 8.59
C LEU A 276 22.29 0.77 9.34
N TRP A 277 21.39 1.49 8.69
CA TRP A 277 20.03 1.70 9.17
C TRP A 277 19.16 0.48 8.83
N SER A 278 18.37 0.02 9.80
CA SER A 278 17.34 -1.00 9.63
C SER A 278 16.25 -0.86 10.70
N PRO A 279 15.12 -1.58 10.60
CA PRO A 279 14.10 -1.59 11.65
C PRO A 279 14.62 -2.00 13.04
N ASP A 280 15.62 -2.87 13.11
CA ASP A 280 16.20 -3.34 14.39
C ASP A 280 17.39 -2.49 14.85
N SER A 281 17.97 -1.70 13.95
CA SER A 281 19.10 -0.81 14.22
C SER A 281 18.92 0.51 13.45
N PRO A 282 18.04 1.42 13.90
CA PRO A 282 17.71 2.66 13.18
C PRO A 282 18.77 3.74 13.35
N PHE A 283 20.01 3.43 13.01
CA PHE A 283 21.13 4.34 13.18
C PHE A 283 21.09 5.48 12.15
N LEU A 284 21.17 6.72 12.62
CA LEU A 284 21.19 7.93 11.80
C LEU A 284 22.49 8.71 12.08
N TYR A 285 23.14 9.17 11.03
CA TYR A 285 24.28 10.08 11.09
C TYR A 285 23.80 11.52 11.03
N ASP A 286 24.41 12.41 11.81
CA ASP A 286 24.19 13.85 11.69
C ASP A 286 25.01 14.40 10.51
N LEU A 287 24.44 15.35 9.78
CA LEU A 287 25.07 16.04 8.67
C LEU A 287 25.02 17.55 8.89
N ASP A 288 26.17 18.20 9.05
CA ASP A 288 26.29 19.66 9.03
C ASP A 288 26.73 20.10 7.63
N VAL A 289 26.03 21.07 7.03
CA VAL A 289 26.37 21.64 5.72
C VAL A 289 26.57 23.14 5.85
N GLU A 290 27.77 23.60 5.51
CA GLU A 290 28.11 25.03 5.42
C GLU A 290 28.33 25.43 3.97
N LEU A 291 27.63 26.47 3.53
CA LEU A 291 27.81 27.08 2.22
C LEU A 291 28.76 28.27 2.35
N LYS A 292 29.79 28.33 1.51
CA LYS A 292 30.88 29.30 1.60
C LYS A 292 31.06 30.09 0.30
N ASP A 293 31.27 31.39 0.47
CA ASP A 293 31.72 32.32 -0.56
C ASP A 293 33.17 32.71 -0.24
N GLY A 294 34.13 32.11 -0.96
CA GLY A 294 35.53 32.16 -0.61
C GLY A 294 35.81 31.60 0.79
N ARG A 295 36.17 32.47 1.74
CA ARG A 295 36.41 32.10 3.16
C ARG A 295 35.23 32.35 4.08
N ARG A 296 34.20 33.07 3.63
CA ARG A 296 33.05 33.46 4.44
C ARG A 296 31.97 32.38 4.35
N THR A 297 31.49 31.90 5.49
CA THR A 297 30.26 31.10 5.55
C THR A 297 29.08 32.04 5.32
N VAL A 298 28.27 31.74 4.30
CA VAL A 298 27.09 32.52 3.91
C VAL A 298 25.79 31.87 4.36
N ASP A 299 25.80 30.54 4.53
CA ASP A 299 24.65 29.81 5.07
C ASP A 299 25.09 28.53 5.79
N LYS A 300 24.26 28.06 6.71
CA LYS A 300 24.48 26.81 7.47
C LYS A 300 23.16 26.12 7.75
N VAL A 301 23.12 24.83 7.45
CA VAL A 301 22.00 23.95 7.79
C VAL A 301 22.51 22.66 8.42
N SER A 302 21.67 22.03 9.24
CA SER A 302 21.90 20.67 9.74
C SER A 302 20.83 19.73 9.22
N SER A 303 21.19 18.47 9.04
CA SER A 303 20.33 17.39 8.52
C SER A 303 20.80 16.05 9.11
N TYR A 304 20.20 14.95 8.66
CA TYR A 304 20.61 13.60 9.05
C TYR A 304 20.29 12.58 7.95
N PHE A 305 20.93 11.42 7.98
CA PHE A 305 20.67 10.33 7.04
C PHE A 305 20.99 8.95 7.63
N GLY A 306 20.31 7.91 7.16
CA GLY A 306 20.68 6.52 7.41
C GLY A 306 21.44 5.89 6.24
N MET A 307 22.48 5.12 6.53
CA MET A 307 23.17 4.32 5.52
C MET A 307 22.38 3.04 5.27
N ARG A 308 21.67 2.96 4.13
CA ARG A 308 20.88 1.77 3.76
C ARG A 308 20.63 1.70 2.25
N GLU A 309 20.31 0.51 1.78
CA GLU A 309 19.93 0.24 0.39
C GLU A 309 18.72 -0.69 0.35
N PHE A 310 17.76 -0.38 -0.52
CA PHE A 310 16.64 -1.27 -0.84
C PHE A 310 16.89 -1.93 -2.19
N GLY A 311 16.51 -3.19 -2.32
CA GLY A 311 16.69 -3.92 -3.55
C GLY A 311 15.86 -5.18 -3.61
N THR A 312 16.25 -6.08 -4.50
CA THR A 312 15.61 -7.38 -4.66
C THR A 312 16.66 -8.50 -4.81
N ALA A 313 16.32 -9.70 -4.37
CA ALA A 313 17.15 -10.88 -4.55
C ALA A 313 16.28 -12.13 -4.65
N LYS A 314 16.77 -13.17 -5.32
CA LYS A 314 16.10 -14.47 -5.33
C LYS A 314 16.35 -15.20 -4.00
N GLY A 315 15.30 -15.79 -3.43
CA GLY A 315 15.41 -16.73 -2.32
C GLY A 315 16.00 -18.07 -2.76
N ALA A 316 16.13 -19.01 -1.82
CA ALA A 316 16.58 -20.37 -2.09
C ALA A 316 15.64 -21.12 -3.05
N ASP A 317 14.35 -20.76 -3.06
CA ASP A 317 13.33 -21.24 -4.01
C ASP A 317 13.40 -20.59 -5.41
N GLY A 318 14.37 -19.71 -5.66
CA GLY A 318 14.54 -19.01 -6.93
C GLY A 318 13.55 -17.86 -7.19
N LYS A 319 12.64 -17.55 -6.25
CA LYS A 319 11.64 -16.48 -6.40
C LYS A 319 12.16 -15.14 -5.88
N LEU A 320 11.85 -14.08 -6.61
CA LEU A 320 12.33 -12.72 -6.33
C LEU A 320 11.64 -12.13 -5.08
N ARG A 321 12.43 -11.54 -4.18
CA ARG A 321 11.97 -10.93 -2.92
C ARG A 321 12.61 -9.59 -2.64
N PHE A 322 11.94 -8.80 -1.80
CA PHE A 322 12.48 -7.55 -1.26
C PHE A 322 13.77 -7.80 -0.45
N THR A 323 14.73 -6.88 -0.54
CA THR A 323 15.90 -6.85 0.33
C THR A 323 16.14 -5.48 0.95
N LEU A 324 16.62 -5.51 2.19
CA LEU A 324 17.21 -4.37 2.89
C LEU A 324 18.68 -4.67 3.15
N ASN A 325 19.57 -3.80 2.69
CA ASN A 325 21.02 -3.94 2.83
C ASN A 325 21.53 -5.30 2.30
N GLY A 326 20.95 -5.75 1.18
CA GLY A 326 21.28 -7.02 0.51
C GLY A 326 20.72 -8.28 1.18
N LYS A 327 19.92 -8.16 2.25
CA LYS A 327 19.30 -9.29 2.94
C LYS A 327 17.80 -9.31 2.72
N ILE A 328 17.23 -10.49 2.49
CA ILE A 328 15.78 -10.66 2.37
C ILE A 328 15.12 -10.21 3.67
N LEU A 329 14.08 -9.38 3.53
CA LEU A 329 13.27 -8.91 4.64
C LEU A 329 11.81 -8.94 4.21
N PHE A 330 10.95 -9.58 4.99
CA PHE A 330 9.52 -9.49 4.78
C PHE A 330 8.98 -8.17 5.34
N LEU A 331 8.24 -7.42 4.52
CA LEU A 331 7.60 -6.16 4.90
C LEU A 331 6.26 -6.44 5.60
N GLN A 332 6.30 -6.66 6.91
CA GLN A 332 5.08 -6.83 7.71
C GLN A 332 4.54 -5.45 8.07
N SER A 333 3.43 -5.08 7.44
CA SER A 333 2.91 -3.71 7.43
C SER A 333 1.48 -3.61 7.94
N THR A 334 1.08 -2.40 8.31
CA THR A 334 -0.31 -2.02 8.53
C THR A 334 -0.62 -0.72 7.80
N LEU A 335 -1.89 -0.50 7.45
CA LEU A 335 -2.35 0.80 6.99
C LEU A 335 -2.37 1.80 8.14
N ASP A 336 -1.96 3.02 7.82
CA ASP A 336 -2.14 4.22 8.63
C ASP A 336 -2.91 5.26 7.80
N GLN A 337 -4.17 5.49 8.16
CA GLN A 337 -5.05 6.47 7.53
C GLN A 337 -4.70 7.92 7.90
N GLY A 338 -4.04 8.13 9.04
CA GLY A 338 -3.67 9.45 9.53
C GLY A 338 -4.85 10.33 9.98
N TYR A 339 -5.95 9.73 10.43
CA TYR A 339 -7.14 10.44 10.92
C TYR A 339 -7.20 10.55 12.45
N TRP A 340 -7.74 11.65 12.95
CA TRP A 340 -7.90 11.98 14.37
C TRP A 340 -9.33 12.46 14.65
N PRO A 341 -10.04 11.97 15.67
CA PRO A 341 -11.43 12.34 15.91
C PRO A 341 -11.64 13.81 16.33
N ASP A 342 -10.59 14.45 16.82
CA ASP A 342 -10.58 15.85 17.26
C ASP A 342 -9.90 16.78 16.24
N GLY A 343 -8.89 16.30 15.51
CA GLY A 343 -8.08 17.06 14.55
C GLY A 343 -8.24 16.71 13.06
N ILE A 344 -9.03 15.69 12.73
CA ILE A 344 -9.22 15.09 11.39
C ILE A 344 -7.89 14.73 10.75
N TYR A 345 -7.26 15.60 9.97
CA TYR A 345 -5.95 15.35 9.36
C TYR A 345 -4.76 15.70 10.24
N THR A 346 -4.95 16.55 11.25
CA THR A 346 -3.86 17.10 12.04
C THR A 346 -3.84 16.45 13.42
N ALA A 347 -2.76 15.73 13.71
CA ALA A 347 -2.56 15.15 15.04
C ALA A 347 -2.61 16.25 16.13
N PRO A 348 -3.27 16.02 17.28
CA PRO A 348 -3.38 17.03 18.33
C PRO A 348 -2.02 17.55 18.80
N THR A 349 -1.01 16.69 18.91
CA THR A 349 0.36 17.05 19.33
C THR A 349 1.39 16.20 18.58
N ASP A 350 2.66 16.61 18.56
CA ASP A 350 3.76 15.78 18.03
C ASP A 350 3.90 14.44 18.78
N LYS A 351 3.54 14.42 20.07
CA LYS A 351 3.49 13.18 20.86
C LYS A 351 2.39 12.24 20.38
N ALA A 352 1.23 12.77 20.00
CA ALA A 352 0.15 11.98 19.40
C ALA A 352 0.61 11.39 18.06
N LEU A 353 1.20 12.22 17.19
CA LEU A 353 1.75 11.79 15.90
C LEU A 353 2.77 10.64 16.06
N ARG A 354 3.68 10.78 17.03
CA ARG A 354 4.68 9.77 17.37
C ARG A 354 4.05 8.50 17.97
N PHE A 355 3.00 8.62 18.77
CA PHE A 355 2.38 7.49 19.47
C PHE A 355 1.93 6.41 18.51
N ASP A 356 1.20 6.78 17.44
CA ASP A 356 0.70 5.81 16.46
C ASP A 356 1.88 5.02 15.85
N LEU A 357 2.95 5.69 15.42
CA LEU A 357 4.17 5.04 14.91
C LEU A 357 4.82 4.11 15.95
N GLU A 358 4.91 4.52 17.21
CA GLU A 358 5.42 3.64 18.28
C GLU A 358 4.57 2.38 18.44
N GLN A 359 3.24 2.49 18.28
CA GLN A 359 2.35 1.33 18.41
C GLN A 359 2.57 0.30 17.30
N HIS A 360 2.94 0.72 16.08
CA HIS A 360 3.32 -0.21 15.02
C HIS A 360 4.46 -1.13 15.47
N LYS A 361 5.50 -0.57 16.11
CA LYS A 361 6.63 -1.34 16.66
C LYS A 361 6.21 -2.24 17.81
N VAL A 362 5.35 -1.76 18.71
CA VAL A 362 4.79 -2.56 19.82
C VAL A 362 4.04 -3.78 19.30
N LEU A 363 3.26 -3.62 18.22
CA LEU A 363 2.51 -4.69 17.56
C LEU A 363 3.39 -5.61 16.70
N GLY A 364 4.70 -5.37 16.62
CA GLY A 364 5.63 -6.22 15.88
C GLY A 364 5.70 -5.96 14.38
N PHE A 365 5.09 -4.87 13.88
CA PHE A 365 5.27 -4.42 12.50
C PHE A 365 6.66 -3.77 12.32
N ASN A 366 7.24 -3.95 11.14
CA ASN A 366 8.49 -3.29 10.74
C ASN A 366 8.28 -2.23 9.65
N THR A 367 7.07 -2.15 9.10
CA THR A 367 6.69 -1.30 7.98
C THR A 367 5.32 -0.69 8.24
N VAL A 368 5.06 0.48 7.67
CA VAL A 368 3.74 1.14 7.64
C VAL A 368 3.48 1.62 6.21
N ARG A 369 2.23 1.52 5.76
CA ARG A 369 1.80 2.18 4.53
C ARG A 369 0.96 3.39 4.89
N LYS A 370 1.47 4.59 4.60
CA LYS A 370 0.70 5.81 4.74
C LYS A 370 -0.30 5.85 3.59
N HIS A 371 -1.55 5.52 3.90
CA HIS A 371 -2.56 5.21 2.89
C HIS A 371 -3.11 6.51 2.29
N ILE A 372 -2.89 6.71 0.99
CA ILE A 372 -3.39 7.82 0.16
C ILE A 372 -3.44 9.20 0.84
N LYS A 373 -2.37 9.50 1.60
CA LYS A 373 -2.14 10.73 2.35
C LYS A 373 -0.65 11.03 2.39
N THR A 374 -0.26 12.29 2.55
CA THR A 374 1.13 12.68 2.87
C THR A 374 1.14 13.38 4.21
N GLU A 375 1.95 12.93 5.16
CA GLU A 375 2.00 13.53 6.50
C GLU A 375 2.98 14.72 6.57
N PRO A 376 2.95 15.52 7.66
CA PRO A 376 4.02 16.45 7.96
C PRO A 376 5.37 15.74 8.05
N ASP A 377 6.44 16.44 7.67
CA ASP A 377 7.83 15.95 7.73
C ASP A 377 8.22 15.35 9.09
N ARG A 378 7.60 15.81 10.17
CA ARG A 378 7.79 15.25 11.51
C ARG A 378 7.36 13.78 11.64
N TRP A 379 6.37 13.32 10.90
CA TRP A 379 5.94 11.91 10.90
C TRP A 379 7.06 11.01 10.35
N TYR A 380 7.65 11.37 9.22
CA TYR A 380 8.78 10.62 8.63
C TYR A 380 10.03 10.68 9.50
N HIS A 381 10.23 11.80 10.22
CA HIS A 381 11.31 11.91 11.19
C HIS A 381 11.19 10.91 12.34
N HIS A 382 9.97 10.73 12.85
CA HIS A 382 9.71 9.70 13.86
C HIS A 382 9.88 8.29 13.27
N ALA A 383 9.41 8.04 12.05
CA ALA A 383 9.61 6.75 11.37
C ALA A 383 11.10 6.39 11.19
N ASP A 384 11.92 7.36 10.74
CA ASP A 384 13.37 7.21 10.60
C ASP A 384 14.03 6.86 11.94
N LYS A 385 13.64 7.55 13.03
CA LYS A 385 14.20 7.36 14.37
C LYS A 385 13.76 6.04 15.02
N LEU A 386 12.52 5.62 14.78
CA LEU A 386 11.95 4.39 15.36
C LEU A 386 12.39 3.12 14.61
N GLY A 387 12.89 3.25 13.38
CA GLY A 387 13.16 2.10 12.53
C GLY A 387 11.87 1.48 12.02
N LEU A 388 11.07 2.29 11.33
CA LEU A 388 9.92 1.85 10.55
C LEU A 388 10.18 2.13 9.07
N LEU A 389 9.91 1.14 8.24
CA LEU A 389 9.88 1.29 6.78
C LEU A 389 8.53 1.91 6.37
N VAL A 390 8.52 2.69 5.29
CA VAL A 390 7.31 3.43 4.86
C VAL A 390 7.01 3.19 3.39
N TRP A 391 5.81 2.71 3.07
CA TRP A 391 5.22 2.92 1.74
C TRP A 391 4.53 4.27 1.73
N GLN A 392 4.91 5.13 0.78
CA GLN A 392 4.31 6.45 0.62
C GLN A 392 3.35 6.44 -0.57
N ASP A 393 2.05 6.54 -0.29
CA ASP A 393 1.05 6.68 -1.32
C ASP A 393 0.93 8.13 -1.81
N MET A 394 0.54 8.29 -3.07
CA MET A 394 -0.05 9.53 -3.54
C MET A 394 -1.52 9.58 -3.12
N PRO A 395 -2.02 10.71 -2.59
CA PRO A 395 -3.46 10.90 -2.40
C PRO A 395 -4.23 10.67 -3.70
N SER A 396 -5.24 9.80 -3.67
CA SER A 396 -6.06 9.51 -4.85
C SER A 396 -7.04 10.66 -5.13
N MET A 397 -7.41 10.86 -6.39
CA MET A 397 -8.61 11.62 -6.73
C MET A 397 -9.86 10.82 -6.34
N ARG A 398 -11.04 11.46 -6.36
CA ARG A 398 -12.31 10.79 -6.05
C ARG A 398 -12.59 9.58 -6.96
N THR A 399 -13.41 8.66 -6.46
CA THR A 399 -13.90 7.49 -7.20
C THR A 399 -15.08 7.84 -8.14
N GLY A 400 -15.49 6.90 -8.98
CA GLY A 400 -16.74 7.04 -9.75
C GLY A 400 -16.65 7.86 -11.04
N GLY A 401 -15.61 7.65 -11.86
CA GLY A 401 -15.53 8.22 -13.20
C GLY A 401 -14.09 8.39 -13.69
N ARG A 402 -13.94 9.03 -14.85
CA ARG A 402 -12.63 9.37 -15.40
C ARG A 402 -12.28 10.84 -15.11
N PRO A 403 -11.11 11.15 -14.53
CA PRO A 403 -10.70 12.53 -14.29
C PRO A 403 -10.53 13.31 -15.61
N PRO A 404 -10.87 14.60 -15.66
CA PRO A 404 -10.60 15.47 -16.80
C PRO A 404 -9.10 15.73 -16.97
N ALA A 405 -8.69 16.21 -18.15
CA ALA A 405 -7.28 16.31 -18.52
C ALA A 405 -6.47 17.27 -17.63
N ASP A 406 -7.08 18.36 -17.18
CA ASP A 406 -6.49 19.31 -16.23
C ASP A 406 -6.22 18.67 -14.87
N ALA A 407 -7.15 17.87 -14.34
CA ALA A 407 -6.95 17.11 -13.11
C ALA A 407 -5.85 16.05 -13.25
N GLN A 408 -5.78 15.36 -14.39
CA GLN A 408 -4.70 14.40 -14.68
C GLN A 408 -3.32 15.06 -14.73
N GLN A 409 -3.22 16.27 -15.29
CA GLN A 409 -1.97 17.05 -15.32
C GLN A 409 -1.58 17.50 -13.92
N GLN A 410 -2.55 18.03 -13.17
CA GLN A 410 -2.33 18.50 -11.82
C GLN A 410 -1.92 17.38 -10.86
N PHE A 411 -2.56 16.20 -10.95
CA PHE A 411 -2.13 15.01 -10.21
C PHE A 411 -0.66 14.66 -10.43
N GLN A 412 -0.18 14.73 -11.68
CA GLN A 412 1.23 14.46 -12.00
C GLN A 412 2.17 15.55 -11.45
N VAL A 413 1.73 16.81 -11.41
CA VAL A 413 2.48 17.90 -10.76
C VAL A 413 2.63 17.61 -9.27
N GLU A 414 1.53 17.28 -8.58
CA GLU A 414 1.54 16.98 -7.15
C GLU A 414 2.33 15.71 -6.82
N LEU A 415 2.25 14.67 -7.65
CA LEU A 415 3.06 13.46 -7.48
C LEU A 415 4.56 13.75 -7.62
N LYS A 416 4.95 14.56 -8.61
CA LYS A 416 6.34 14.98 -8.78
C LYS A 416 6.83 15.79 -7.57
N GLU A 417 5.98 16.68 -7.05
CA GLU A 417 6.25 17.45 -5.83
C GLU A 417 6.43 16.53 -4.62
N LEU A 418 5.54 15.55 -4.43
CA LEU A 418 5.63 14.55 -3.36
C LEU A 418 6.95 13.79 -3.41
N VAL A 419 7.33 13.23 -4.57
CA VAL A 419 8.59 12.48 -4.71
C VAL A 419 9.79 13.38 -4.42
N GLU A 420 9.79 14.62 -4.92
CA GLU A 420 10.88 15.57 -4.69
C GLU A 420 11.05 15.92 -3.22
N GLN A 421 9.95 16.19 -2.51
CA GLN A 421 9.97 16.56 -1.10
C GLN A 421 10.29 15.38 -0.18
N LYS A 422 10.01 14.13 -0.60
CA LYS A 422 10.12 12.95 0.26
C LYS A 422 11.32 12.02 -0.02
N LYS A 423 12.07 12.22 -1.11
CA LYS A 423 13.21 11.36 -1.51
C LYS A 423 14.32 11.18 -0.47
N ASN A 424 14.50 12.12 0.46
CA ASN A 424 15.57 12.06 1.45
C ASN A 424 15.22 11.27 2.72
N TRP A 425 13.94 10.96 2.97
CA TRP A 425 13.55 10.22 4.19
C TRP A 425 14.11 8.82 4.16
N THR A 426 14.77 8.41 5.24
CA THR A 426 15.49 7.13 5.30
C THR A 426 14.52 5.96 5.22
N SER A 427 13.38 6.09 5.89
CA SER A 427 12.32 5.09 6.08
C SER A 427 11.53 4.72 4.82
N ILE A 428 11.33 5.65 3.89
CA ILE A 428 10.48 5.38 2.72
C ILE A 428 11.13 4.31 1.84
N VAL A 429 10.45 3.20 1.59
CA VAL A 429 10.93 2.09 0.74
C VAL A 429 10.54 2.28 -0.71
N GLY A 430 9.43 2.97 -0.96
CA GLY A 430 8.85 3.12 -2.28
C GLY A 430 7.61 3.99 -2.30
N TYR A 431 7.18 4.31 -3.52
CA TYR A 431 6.03 5.15 -3.81
C TYR A 431 4.91 4.35 -4.46
N VAL A 432 3.67 4.71 -4.12
CA VAL A 432 2.44 4.12 -4.67
C VAL A 432 1.61 5.21 -5.36
N PRO A 433 1.68 5.36 -6.69
CA PRO A 433 0.92 6.40 -7.39
C PRO A 433 -0.59 6.16 -7.39
N PHE A 434 -1.04 4.91 -7.53
CA PHE A 434 -2.46 4.58 -7.62
C PHE A 434 -2.87 3.48 -6.64
N ASN A 435 -4.12 3.55 -6.17
CA ASN A 435 -4.74 2.57 -5.28
C ASN A 435 -6.09 2.16 -5.87
N GLU A 436 -6.34 0.85 -6.06
CA GLU A 436 -7.66 0.27 -6.39
C GLU A 436 -8.42 0.86 -7.60
N GLY A 437 -7.72 1.62 -8.47
CA GLY A 437 -8.29 2.26 -9.65
C GLY A 437 -8.85 3.66 -9.38
N TRP A 438 -8.68 4.18 -8.16
CA TRP A 438 -9.26 5.46 -7.75
C TRP A 438 -8.59 6.63 -8.48
N GLY A 439 -9.38 7.29 -9.33
CA GLY A 439 -8.88 8.33 -10.22
C GLY A 439 -7.95 7.80 -11.32
N GLU A 440 -7.90 6.48 -11.57
CA GLU A 440 -7.14 5.92 -12.68
C GLU A 440 -7.83 6.21 -14.02
N TRP A 441 -7.07 6.64 -15.04
CA TRP A 441 -7.64 7.00 -16.35
C TRP A 441 -7.13 6.19 -17.53
N SER A 442 -6.03 5.44 -17.36
CA SER A 442 -5.42 4.61 -18.41
C SER A 442 -4.38 3.69 -17.81
N ARG A 443 -4.53 2.38 -18.00
CA ARG A 443 -3.53 1.37 -17.61
C ARG A 443 -2.14 1.63 -18.21
N GLU A 444 -2.08 2.15 -19.45
CA GLU A 444 -0.82 2.53 -20.09
C GLU A 444 -0.18 3.73 -19.38
N THR A 445 -0.98 4.74 -19.04
CA THR A 445 -0.48 5.92 -18.33
C THR A 445 -0.08 5.60 -16.90
N THR A 446 -0.78 4.71 -16.20
CA THR A 446 -0.36 4.15 -14.90
C THR A 446 1.06 3.60 -14.98
N GLY A 447 1.37 2.82 -16.04
CA GLY A 447 2.71 2.30 -16.26
C GLY A 447 3.75 3.39 -16.57
N LYS A 448 3.40 4.39 -17.39
CA LYS A 448 4.29 5.53 -17.68
C LYS A 448 4.60 6.36 -16.42
N ILE A 449 3.59 6.63 -15.58
CA ILE A 449 3.78 7.37 -14.33
C ILE A 449 4.73 6.61 -13.41
N ALA A 450 4.62 5.29 -13.33
CA ALA A 450 5.55 4.47 -12.55
C ALA A 450 7.00 4.60 -13.06
N ASP A 451 7.20 4.58 -14.38
CA ASP A 451 8.52 4.79 -15.00
C ASP A 451 9.05 6.22 -14.72
N ASP A 452 8.19 7.24 -14.77
CA ASP A 452 8.54 8.64 -14.49
C ASP A 452 8.93 8.84 -13.01
N VAL A 453 8.21 8.23 -12.06
CA VAL A 453 8.56 8.22 -10.63
C VAL A 453 9.90 7.51 -10.41
N LYS A 454 10.12 6.36 -11.05
CA LYS A 454 11.40 5.62 -10.94
C LYS A 454 12.57 6.42 -11.51
N ALA A 455 12.35 7.18 -12.58
CA ALA A 455 13.36 8.05 -13.15
C ALA A 455 13.70 9.24 -12.23
N GLN A 456 12.70 9.76 -11.51
CA GLN A 456 12.89 10.84 -10.54
C GLN A 456 13.65 10.37 -9.28
N ASP A 457 13.32 9.20 -8.74
CA ASP A 457 14.01 8.59 -7.60
C ASP A 457 14.34 7.11 -7.87
N PRO A 458 15.52 6.81 -8.45
CA PRO A 458 15.92 5.44 -8.77
C PRO A 458 16.32 4.63 -7.51
N THR A 459 16.39 5.25 -6.33
CA THR A 459 16.86 4.61 -5.09
C THR A 459 15.76 3.85 -4.35
N ARG A 460 14.52 3.95 -4.83
CA ARG A 460 13.32 3.39 -4.20
C ARG A 460 12.56 2.47 -5.14
N LEU A 461 11.70 1.64 -4.56
CA LEU A 461 10.76 0.83 -5.34
C LEU A 461 9.56 1.66 -5.80
N VAL A 462 8.95 1.25 -6.89
CA VAL A 462 7.67 1.81 -7.35
C VAL A 462 6.64 0.69 -7.41
N ASN A 463 5.58 0.81 -6.61
CA ASN A 463 4.36 0.03 -6.77
C ASN A 463 3.43 0.84 -7.67
N ALA A 464 3.40 0.52 -8.97
CA ALA A 464 2.68 1.33 -9.96
C ALA A 464 1.21 1.53 -9.58
N HIS A 465 0.62 0.50 -8.95
CA HIS A 465 -0.78 0.46 -8.57
C HIS A 465 -0.97 -0.61 -7.49
N SER A 466 -1.35 -0.20 -6.28
CA SER A 466 -1.75 -1.13 -5.21
C SER A 466 -3.15 -1.68 -5.46
N GLY A 467 -3.33 -2.99 -5.38
CA GLY A 467 -4.63 -3.63 -5.61
C GLY A 467 -5.05 -3.71 -7.08
N VAL A 468 -4.14 -4.12 -7.99
CA VAL A 468 -4.42 -4.22 -9.45
C VAL A 468 -5.50 -5.24 -9.82
N ASN A 469 -5.94 -6.06 -8.88
CA ASN A 469 -6.85 -7.19 -9.09
C ASN A 469 -8.30 -6.90 -8.69
N CYS A 470 -8.63 -5.73 -8.14
CA CYS A 470 -9.96 -5.48 -7.58
C CYS A 470 -10.55 -4.13 -8.01
N CYS A 471 -11.80 -3.95 -7.58
CA CYS A 471 -12.38 -2.63 -7.39
C CYS A 471 -12.53 -1.91 -8.73
N ASP A 472 -12.03 -0.67 -8.84
CA ASP A 472 -12.11 0.14 -10.07
C ASP A 472 -10.84 0.01 -10.94
N SER A 473 -9.91 -0.90 -10.60
CA SER A 473 -8.62 -1.02 -11.29
C SER A 473 -8.79 -1.39 -12.78
N LEU A 474 -8.01 -0.72 -13.63
CA LEU A 474 -7.89 -1.05 -15.06
C LEU A 474 -6.94 -2.24 -15.32
N GLY A 475 -6.42 -2.87 -14.27
CA GLY A 475 -5.54 -4.03 -14.30
C GLY A 475 -4.05 -3.70 -14.38
N ASP A 476 -3.23 -4.73 -14.21
CA ASP A 476 -1.78 -4.61 -14.08
C ASP A 476 -1.08 -4.03 -15.34
N SER A 477 -0.48 -2.84 -15.24
CA SER A 477 0.29 -2.22 -16.34
C SER A 477 1.56 -3.01 -16.74
N GLY A 478 2.03 -3.94 -15.91
CA GLY A 478 3.29 -4.68 -16.10
C GLY A 478 4.55 -3.85 -15.81
N LYS A 479 4.39 -2.66 -15.22
CA LYS A 479 5.46 -1.70 -14.88
C LYS A 479 5.65 -1.60 -13.37
N GLY A 480 6.66 -0.83 -12.97
CA GLY A 480 7.10 -0.73 -11.58
C GLY A 480 7.95 -1.91 -11.12
N ASP A 481 8.23 -1.96 -9.83
CA ASP A 481 9.04 -2.98 -9.17
C ASP A 481 8.20 -4.00 -8.37
N VAL A 482 6.89 -3.75 -8.24
CA VAL A 482 5.97 -4.53 -7.40
C VAL A 482 4.71 -4.93 -8.18
N ILE A 483 4.27 -6.18 -8.02
CA ILE A 483 2.89 -6.61 -8.31
C ILE A 483 2.14 -6.76 -7.00
N ASP A 484 1.01 -6.07 -6.89
CA ASP A 484 0.31 -5.87 -5.62
C ASP A 484 -1.17 -6.21 -5.76
N TRP A 485 -1.65 -7.15 -4.96
CA TRP A 485 -3.06 -7.56 -4.93
C TRP A 485 -3.69 -7.31 -3.57
N HIS A 486 -4.98 -6.96 -3.56
CA HIS A 486 -5.79 -6.84 -2.35
C HIS A 486 -6.75 -8.04 -2.25
N ALA A 487 -7.00 -8.50 -1.02
CA ALA A 487 -8.04 -9.49 -0.74
C ALA A 487 -8.58 -9.33 0.68
N TYR A 488 -9.90 -9.18 0.79
CA TYR A 488 -10.58 -9.02 2.06
C TYR A 488 -11.49 -10.22 2.36
N PRO A 489 -11.29 -10.95 3.48
CA PRO A 489 -10.28 -10.72 4.51
C PRO A 489 -8.87 -11.25 4.18
N GLY A 490 -8.70 -11.96 3.06
CA GLY A 490 -7.38 -12.35 2.54
C GLY A 490 -6.65 -13.43 3.36
N PRO A 491 -5.30 -13.54 3.23
CA PRO A 491 -4.43 -12.66 2.43
C PRO A 491 -4.57 -12.86 0.91
N ALA A 492 -4.17 -11.86 0.14
CA ALA A 492 -3.99 -12.02 -1.30
C ALA A 492 -2.75 -12.88 -1.61
N LYS A 493 -2.75 -13.51 -2.79
CA LYS A 493 -1.69 -14.45 -3.20
C LYS A 493 -1.12 -14.14 -4.59
N PRO A 494 -0.65 -12.90 -4.84
CA PRO A 494 0.10 -12.63 -6.06
C PRO A 494 1.42 -13.41 -6.06
N MET A 495 2.06 -13.48 -7.22
CA MET A 495 3.36 -14.11 -7.41
C MET A 495 4.32 -13.15 -8.11
N PRO A 496 5.62 -13.20 -7.81
CA PRO A 496 6.62 -12.42 -8.55
C PRO A 496 6.71 -12.91 -10.00
N ASP A 497 6.85 -11.98 -10.95
CA ASP A 497 6.88 -12.28 -12.40
C ASP A 497 8.31 -12.34 -12.98
N GLY A 498 9.31 -12.47 -12.11
CA GLY A 498 10.73 -12.51 -12.44
C GLY A 498 11.41 -11.14 -12.57
N LYS A 499 10.64 -10.04 -12.69
CA LYS A 499 11.15 -8.66 -12.66
C LYS A 499 10.67 -7.90 -11.44
N ARG A 500 9.45 -8.17 -10.99
CA ARG A 500 8.80 -7.53 -9.86
C ARG A 500 8.68 -8.48 -8.68
N ILE A 501 8.83 -7.93 -7.48
CA ILE A 501 8.44 -8.64 -6.26
C ILE A 501 6.92 -8.64 -6.15
N SER A 502 6.34 -9.54 -5.36
CA SER A 502 4.89 -9.54 -5.10
C SER A 502 4.56 -9.14 -3.67
N ILE A 503 3.44 -8.45 -3.46
CA ILE A 503 2.98 -8.01 -2.14
C ILE A 503 1.47 -8.27 -2.02
N ASP A 504 1.06 -8.76 -0.85
CA ASP A 504 -0.33 -8.71 -0.41
C ASP A 504 -0.62 -7.29 0.11
N GLY A 505 -1.13 -6.44 -0.77
CA GLY A 505 -1.15 -4.99 -0.63
C GLY A 505 -2.15 -4.47 0.36
N GLU A 506 -3.26 -5.19 0.57
CA GLU A 506 -4.23 -4.97 1.65
C GLU A 506 -5.00 -6.26 1.95
N HIS A 507 -5.12 -6.59 3.24
CA HIS A 507 -5.95 -7.69 3.73
C HIS A 507 -6.51 -7.41 5.13
N GLY A 508 -7.27 -8.37 5.66
CA GLY A 508 -7.79 -8.36 7.02
C GLY A 508 -9.15 -7.68 7.11
N GLY A 509 -9.28 -6.70 7.99
CA GLY A 509 -10.54 -5.97 8.14
C GLY A 509 -11.53 -6.65 9.08
N TYR A 510 -11.03 -7.29 10.13
CA TYR A 510 -11.85 -7.85 11.20
C TYR A 510 -12.27 -6.74 12.18
N GLY A 511 -13.57 -6.50 12.31
CA GLY A 511 -14.13 -5.39 13.08
C GLY A 511 -14.73 -5.81 14.41
N LEU A 512 -14.54 -4.98 15.43
CA LEU A 512 -15.15 -5.12 16.75
C LEU A 512 -15.68 -3.76 17.21
N GLU A 513 -16.98 -3.67 17.48
CA GLU A 513 -17.56 -2.47 18.05
C GLU A 513 -17.18 -2.35 19.53
N VAL A 514 -16.82 -1.15 19.96
CA VAL A 514 -16.48 -0.86 21.36
C VAL A 514 -17.39 0.26 21.84
N LYS A 515 -18.34 -0.10 22.71
CA LYS A 515 -19.30 0.85 23.27
C LYS A 515 -18.59 2.08 23.84
N ASP A 516 -19.18 3.26 23.62
CA ASP A 516 -18.70 4.58 24.08
C ASP A 516 -17.42 5.08 23.40
N HIS A 517 -16.87 4.34 22.43
CA HIS A 517 -15.68 4.70 21.64
C HIS A 517 -15.94 4.73 20.13
N MET A 518 -17.21 4.81 19.72
CA MET A 518 -17.64 4.79 18.33
C MET A 518 -17.97 6.19 17.83
N TRP A 519 -17.62 6.48 16.57
CA TRP A 519 -17.96 7.76 15.94
C TRP A 519 -19.43 7.83 15.51
N PHE A 520 -19.94 6.71 14.99
CA PHE A 520 -21.35 6.44 14.73
C PHE A 520 -21.87 5.41 15.75
N GLY A 521 -23.18 5.18 15.84
CA GLY A 521 -23.74 4.20 16.80
C GLY A 521 -23.50 2.75 16.37
N GLU A 522 -23.17 2.56 15.11
CA GLU A 522 -22.91 1.33 14.39
C GLU A 522 -21.49 1.37 13.78
N GLY A 523 -20.90 0.20 13.52
CA GLY A 523 -19.62 0.07 12.83
C GLY A 523 -19.69 -0.80 11.59
N HIS A 524 -18.69 -0.63 10.72
CA HIS A 524 -18.46 -1.42 9.52
C HIS A 524 -17.07 -2.05 9.54
N ALA A 525 -16.98 -3.27 9.02
CA ALA A 525 -15.75 -3.95 8.67
C ALA A 525 -16.05 -5.07 7.67
N TYR A 526 -15.02 -5.64 7.05
CA TYR A 526 -15.16 -6.73 6.09
C TYR A 526 -15.63 -8.04 6.76
N GLU A 527 -15.26 -8.27 8.02
CA GLU A 527 -15.87 -9.28 8.89
C GLU A 527 -16.06 -8.72 10.30
N MET A 528 -17.31 -8.58 10.74
CA MET A 528 -17.62 -8.18 12.12
C MET A 528 -17.54 -9.39 13.06
N VAL A 529 -16.92 -9.20 14.22
CA VAL A 529 -16.81 -10.22 15.27
C VAL A 529 -17.43 -9.77 16.58
N LYS A 530 -17.87 -10.75 17.37
CA LYS A 530 -18.66 -10.53 18.59
C LYS A 530 -17.87 -10.08 19.82
N ASP A 531 -16.57 -10.41 19.88
CA ASP A 531 -15.74 -10.17 21.06
C ASP A 531 -14.24 -10.14 20.71
N GLN A 532 -13.45 -9.61 21.65
CA GLN A 532 -11.99 -9.50 21.54
C GLN A 532 -11.29 -10.86 21.35
N ALA A 533 -11.80 -11.93 21.97
CA ALA A 533 -11.19 -13.26 21.84
C ALA A 533 -11.31 -13.78 20.40
N THR A 534 -12.48 -13.61 19.79
CA THR A 534 -12.74 -13.95 18.39
C THR A 534 -11.90 -13.08 17.46
N LEU A 535 -11.83 -11.76 17.72
CA LEU A 535 -10.99 -10.82 16.95
C LEU A 535 -9.53 -11.27 16.92
N ASN A 536 -8.98 -11.55 18.10
CA ASN A 536 -7.60 -12.01 18.25
C ASN A 536 -7.37 -13.35 17.53
N SER A 537 -8.30 -14.31 17.64
CA SER A 537 -8.18 -15.60 16.95
C SER A 537 -8.23 -15.44 15.42
N ARG A 538 -9.08 -14.56 14.89
CA ARG A 538 -9.17 -14.28 13.45
C ARG A 538 -7.90 -13.64 12.92
N TYR A 539 -7.39 -12.64 13.63
CA TYR A 539 -6.12 -12.00 13.31
C TYR A 539 -4.96 -13.02 13.26
N VAL A 540 -4.79 -13.81 14.33
CA VAL A 540 -3.70 -14.79 14.40
C VAL A 540 -3.81 -15.84 13.29
N GLN A 541 -5.01 -16.32 12.97
CA GLN A 541 -5.20 -17.27 11.88
C GLN A 541 -4.84 -16.66 10.52
N ASN A 542 -5.34 -15.46 10.24
CA ASN A 542 -5.06 -14.74 9.00
C ASN A 542 -3.55 -14.46 8.82
N GLN A 543 -2.84 -14.09 9.89
CA GLN A 543 -1.39 -13.91 9.85
C GLN A 543 -0.61 -15.23 9.66
N ARG A 544 -1.14 -16.38 10.09
CA ARG A 544 -0.56 -17.69 9.71
C ARG A 544 -0.74 -17.96 8.22
N ASP A 545 -1.86 -17.57 7.65
CA ASP A 545 -2.11 -17.70 6.21
C ASP A 545 -1.23 -16.75 5.39
N VAL A 546 -0.87 -15.58 5.93
CA VAL A 546 0.17 -14.68 5.36
C VAL A 546 1.51 -15.39 5.31
N LEU A 547 1.96 -16.01 6.41
CA LEU A 547 3.22 -16.76 6.42
C LEU A 547 3.20 -17.90 5.39
N ALA A 548 2.11 -18.67 5.33
CA ALA A 548 1.95 -19.73 4.34
C ALA A 548 2.08 -19.17 2.91
N SER A 549 1.44 -18.04 2.63
CA SER A 549 1.51 -17.36 1.34
C SER A 549 2.91 -16.82 1.04
N ALA A 550 3.64 -16.30 2.03
CA ALA A 550 5.02 -15.86 1.87
C ALA A 550 5.96 -17.03 1.50
N GLN A 551 5.70 -18.22 2.05
CA GLN A 551 6.47 -19.42 1.80
C GLN A 551 6.11 -20.11 0.46
N SER A 552 4.82 -20.17 0.10
CA SER A 552 4.37 -20.84 -1.13
C SER A 552 4.34 -19.92 -2.35
N CYS A 553 3.93 -18.67 -2.19
CA CYS A 553 3.70 -17.69 -3.25
C CYS A 553 4.83 -16.66 -3.39
N ALA A 554 5.74 -16.59 -2.41
CA ALA A 554 6.82 -15.60 -2.37
C ALA A 554 6.33 -14.14 -2.38
N ILE A 555 5.20 -13.88 -1.72
CA ILE A 555 4.89 -12.51 -1.32
C ILE A 555 6.02 -12.00 -0.39
N SER A 556 6.44 -10.76 -0.62
CA SER A 556 7.56 -10.09 0.06
C SER A 556 7.10 -9.12 1.14
N GLY A 557 5.79 -8.91 1.25
CA GLY A 557 5.17 -8.06 2.23
C GLY A 557 3.69 -8.36 2.34
N SER A 558 3.12 -7.94 3.45
CA SER A 558 1.69 -7.94 3.69
C SER A 558 1.29 -6.62 4.38
N ILE A 559 0.09 -6.13 4.12
CA ILE A 559 -0.43 -4.90 4.72
C ILE A 559 -1.80 -5.17 5.33
N TYR A 560 -1.85 -5.26 6.65
CA TYR A 560 -3.10 -5.47 7.38
C TYR A 560 -3.85 -4.13 7.56
N THR A 561 -5.17 -4.14 7.42
CA THR A 561 -6.04 -2.99 7.75
C THR A 561 -6.43 -3.03 9.23
N GLN A 562 -6.19 -2.03 10.09
CA GLN A 562 -5.42 -0.78 10.06
C GLN A 562 -5.03 -0.43 11.52
N ILE A 563 -4.22 0.61 11.80
CA ILE A 563 -3.73 0.87 13.17
C ILE A 563 -4.84 1.26 14.17
N THR A 564 -5.79 2.09 13.73
CA THR A 564 -6.92 2.60 14.55
C THR A 564 -8.21 2.48 13.76
N ASP A 565 -9.33 2.35 14.47
CA ASP A 565 -10.64 2.60 13.87
C ASP A 565 -10.65 4.03 13.28
N VAL A 566 -11.45 4.25 12.24
CA VAL A 566 -11.65 5.58 11.64
C VAL A 566 -13.11 5.72 11.29
N GLU A 567 -13.78 6.62 12.01
CA GLU A 567 -15.21 6.88 11.87
C GLU A 567 -16.08 5.60 11.89
N HIS A 568 -16.58 5.16 10.73
CA HIS A 568 -17.40 3.96 10.60
C HIS A 568 -16.57 2.67 10.48
N GLU A 569 -15.32 2.73 10.00
CA GLU A 569 -14.46 1.56 9.89
C GLU A 569 -13.89 1.18 11.27
N VAL A 570 -14.37 0.07 11.83
CA VAL A 570 -14.04 -0.38 13.20
C VAL A 570 -13.16 -1.62 13.25
N ASN A 571 -12.20 -1.71 12.33
CA ASN A 571 -11.26 -2.80 12.11
C ASN A 571 -9.83 -2.49 12.62
N GLY A 572 -9.64 -1.48 13.47
CA GLY A 572 -8.35 -1.08 14.02
C GLY A 572 -7.86 -1.90 15.21
N PHE A 573 -6.56 -1.80 15.51
CA PHE A 573 -5.99 -2.32 16.77
C PHE A 573 -6.35 -1.47 17.99
N PHE A 574 -6.66 -0.20 17.76
CA PHE A 574 -7.19 0.75 18.72
C PHE A 574 -8.54 1.29 18.27
N THR A 575 -9.36 1.72 19.22
CA THR A 575 -10.49 2.61 18.93
C THR A 575 -10.01 3.93 18.31
N TYR A 576 -10.90 4.66 17.63
CA TYR A 576 -10.55 5.86 16.87
C TYR A 576 -9.91 6.95 17.77
N ASP A 577 -10.29 6.98 19.04
CA ASP A 577 -9.76 7.89 20.04
C ASP A 577 -8.46 7.43 20.73
N ARG A 578 -7.91 6.28 20.33
CA ARG A 578 -6.71 5.63 20.91
C ARG A 578 -6.84 5.28 22.40
N GLN A 579 -8.05 5.19 22.94
CA GLN A 579 -8.26 4.90 24.37
C GLN A 579 -8.35 3.41 24.69
N VAL A 580 -8.83 2.58 23.77
CA VAL A 580 -9.02 1.13 23.99
C VAL A 580 -8.20 0.31 23.01
N LYS A 581 -7.49 -0.69 23.53
CA LYS A 581 -6.83 -1.74 22.73
C LYS A 581 -7.83 -2.84 22.43
N LYS A 582 -7.94 -3.25 21.17
CA LYS A 582 -8.97 -4.19 20.71
C LYS A 582 -8.50 -5.64 20.62
N MET A 583 -7.20 -5.90 20.73
CA MET A 583 -6.60 -7.24 20.63
C MET A 583 -5.56 -7.51 21.71
N ASP A 584 -5.13 -8.77 21.84
CA ASP A 584 -3.96 -9.12 22.67
C ASP A 584 -2.67 -8.78 21.92
N PHE A 585 -2.03 -7.68 22.30
CA PHE A 585 -0.84 -7.18 21.62
C PHE A 585 0.37 -8.11 21.73
N ALA A 586 0.43 -8.97 22.76
CA ALA A 586 1.51 -9.94 22.87
C ALA A 586 1.38 -11.03 21.80
N GLN A 587 0.15 -11.51 21.57
CA GLN A 587 -0.13 -12.48 20.52
C GLN A 587 0.04 -11.88 19.12
N VAL A 588 -0.47 -10.66 18.90
CA VAL A 588 -0.28 -9.92 17.65
C VAL A 588 1.21 -9.77 17.33
N ARG A 589 2.00 -9.27 18.29
CA ARG A 589 3.45 -9.11 18.14
C ARG A 589 4.15 -10.44 17.85
N ALA A 590 3.79 -11.50 18.56
CA ALA A 590 4.41 -12.81 18.39
C ALA A 590 4.20 -13.37 16.97
N VAL A 591 2.97 -13.28 16.43
CA VAL A 591 2.69 -13.78 15.08
C VAL A 591 3.33 -12.91 13.99
N ASN A 592 3.32 -11.58 14.14
CA ASN A 592 3.98 -10.67 13.19
C ASN A 592 5.49 -10.91 13.12
N GLN A 593 6.14 -11.06 14.27
CA GLN A 593 7.57 -11.36 14.29
C GLN A 593 7.89 -12.77 13.79
N ALA A 594 6.97 -13.74 13.95
CA ALA A 594 7.12 -15.06 13.36
C ALA A 594 7.11 -15.00 11.83
N ILE A 595 6.25 -14.18 11.22
CA ILE A 595 6.26 -13.94 9.77
C ILE A 595 7.61 -13.37 9.34
N ILE A 596 8.06 -12.27 9.95
CA ILE A 596 9.32 -11.59 9.57
C ILE A 596 10.52 -12.56 9.63
N ARG A 597 10.58 -13.43 10.65
CA ARG A 597 11.67 -14.42 10.78
C ARG A 597 11.59 -15.57 9.80
N ASN A 598 10.38 -16.06 9.51
CA ASN A 598 10.18 -17.32 8.79
C ASN A 598 9.85 -17.13 7.29
N ALA A 599 9.69 -15.88 6.84
CA ALA A 599 9.56 -15.48 5.44
C ALA A 599 10.89 -14.94 4.88
N ASP A 600 12.00 -15.61 5.19
CA ASP A 600 13.38 -15.24 4.86
C ASP A 600 13.84 -15.72 3.46
N GLY A 601 12.94 -16.36 2.71
CA GLY A 601 13.25 -16.97 1.41
C GLY A 601 13.96 -18.33 1.50
N SER A 602 14.05 -18.94 2.68
CA SER A 602 14.56 -20.31 2.88
C SER A 602 13.49 -21.41 2.65
N GLY A 603 12.23 -21.02 2.46
CA GLY A 603 11.15 -21.96 2.13
C GLY A 603 11.56 -22.85 0.96
N SER A 604 11.34 -24.15 1.07
CA SER A 604 11.75 -25.16 0.08
C SER A 604 11.09 -25.01 -1.30
N GLY A 605 10.20 -24.02 -1.48
CA GLY A 605 9.17 -24.05 -2.51
C GLY A 605 8.21 -25.23 -2.27
N ALA A 606 7.28 -25.44 -3.21
CA ALA A 606 6.66 -26.76 -3.34
C ALA A 606 7.77 -27.79 -3.61
N PRO A 607 7.69 -29.03 -3.09
CA PRO A 607 8.68 -30.07 -3.37
C PRO A 607 8.97 -30.13 -4.87
N ASP A 608 10.25 -30.18 -5.28
CA ASP A 608 10.58 -30.48 -6.68
C ASP A 608 10.05 -31.90 -6.96
N PRO A 609 9.01 -32.07 -7.79
CA PRO A 609 8.39 -33.38 -7.99
C PRO A 609 9.31 -34.33 -8.77
N GLY A 610 10.52 -33.89 -9.13
CA GLY A 610 11.40 -34.59 -10.05
C GLY A 610 10.91 -34.44 -11.50
N PRO A 611 11.57 -35.11 -12.46
CA PRO A 611 11.17 -35.04 -13.87
C PRO A 611 9.84 -35.77 -14.16
N GLY A 612 9.31 -36.54 -13.21
CA GLY A 612 8.23 -37.50 -13.36
C GLY A 612 8.48 -38.57 -14.43
N THR A 613 7.44 -39.30 -14.80
CA THR A 613 7.50 -40.42 -15.75
C THR A 613 7.59 -39.90 -17.19
N PRO A 614 8.67 -40.17 -17.93
CA PRO A 614 8.88 -39.63 -19.27
C PRO A 614 7.94 -40.24 -20.32
N GLY A 615 7.68 -39.48 -21.40
CA GLY A 615 6.86 -39.92 -22.53
C GLY A 615 5.37 -39.61 -22.41
N LEU A 616 4.61 -39.97 -23.43
CA LEU A 616 3.19 -39.61 -23.60
C LEU A 616 2.20 -40.71 -23.16
N THR A 617 2.71 -41.85 -22.68
CA THR A 617 1.88 -42.95 -22.17
C THR A 617 1.13 -42.56 -20.89
N GLY A 618 1.73 -41.71 -20.06
CA GLY A 618 1.21 -41.35 -18.74
C GLY A 618 1.53 -42.42 -17.68
N VAL A 619 1.08 -42.19 -16.45
CA VAL A 619 1.13 -43.15 -15.33
C VAL A 619 -0.17 -43.96 -15.24
N HIS A 620 -1.28 -43.44 -15.78
CA HIS A 620 -2.58 -44.10 -15.87
C HIS A 620 -3.25 -43.70 -17.20
N ALA A 621 -3.94 -44.63 -17.86
CA ALA A 621 -4.67 -44.34 -19.11
C ALA A 621 -5.92 -45.19 -19.32
N TYR A 622 -7.06 -44.54 -19.55
CA TYR A 622 -8.37 -45.16 -19.78
C TYR A 622 -8.84 -44.87 -21.21
N LYS A 623 -8.79 -45.89 -22.07
CA LYS A 623 -9.16 -45.79 -23.49
C LYS A 623 -10.64 -46.03 -23.79
N PHE A 624 -11.39 -46.51 -22.80
CA PHE A 624 -12.82 -46.79 -22.90
C PHE A 624 -13.27 -47.69 -24.08
N ASN A 625 -12.42 -48.67 -24.44
CA ASN A 625 -12.65 -49.58 -25.57
C ASN A 625 -13.39 -50.88 -25.18
N GLU A 626 -13.81 -51.04 -23.92
CA GLU A 626 -14.40 -52.28 -23.41
C GLU A 626 -15.78 -52.58 -24.02
N GLY A 627 -16.54 -51.55 -24.39
CA GLY A 627 -17.83 -51.65 -25.08
C GLY A 627 -18.99 -52.19 -24.26
N THR A 628 -18.74 -52.85 -23.11
CA THR A 628 -19.77 -53.41 -22.21
C THR A 628 -19.27 -53.51 -20.76
N GLY A 629 -20.19 -53.79 -19.83
CA GLY A 629 -19.86 -54.05 -18.42
C GLY A 629 -19.69 -52.79 -17.58
N SER A 630 -19.24 -52.96 -16.34
CA SER A 630 -19.12 -51.90 -15.33
C SER A 630 -17.66 -51.59 -14.96
N ARG A 631 -16.70 -51.95 -15.80
CA ARG A 631 -15.26 -51.76 -15.54
C ARG A 631 -14.59 -51.08 -16.73
N ALA A 632 -13.95 -49.95 -16.50
CA ALA A 632 -13.03 -49.32 -17.44
C ALA A 632 -11.58 -49.67 -17.05
N ALA A 633 -10.82 -50.26 -17.95
CA ALA A 633 -9.47 -50.71 -17.68
C ALA A 633 -8.49 -49.53 -17.76
N ASP A 634 -7.77 -49.31 -16.66
CA ASP A 634 -6.47 -48.68 -16.73
C ASP A 634 -5.51 -49.55 -17.56
N SER A 635 -5.07 -49.02 -18.70
CA SER A 635 -4.24 -49.70 -19.70
C SER A 635 -2.74 -49.53 -19.46
N VAL A 636 -2.36 -48.74 -18.45
CA VAL A 636 -0.98 -48.44 -18.10
C VAL A 636 -0.69 -48.84 -16.65
N GLY A 637 -1.52 -48.40 -15.72
CA GLY A 637 -1.44 -48.76 -14.31
C GLY A 637 -2.34 -49.93 -13.95
N THR A 638 -2.67 -50.03 -12.66
CA THR A 638 -3.50 -51.11 -12.08
C THR A 638 -4.83 -50.62 -11.52
N ALA A 639 -5.13 -49.32 -11.61
CA ALA A 639 -6.28 -48.70 -10.96
C ALA A 639 -7.51 -48.69 -11.88
N HIS A 640 -8.10 -49.86 -12.11
CA HIS A 640 -9.30 -49.95 -12.97
C HIS A 640 -10.50 -49.22 -12.35
N ALA A 641 -11.27 -48.51 -13.17
CA ALA A 641 -12.40 -47.72 -12.70
C ALA A 641 -13.72 -48.49 -12.74
N THR A 642 -14.53 -48.33 -11.70
CA THR A 642 -15.89 -48.88 -11.62
C THR A 642 -16.88 -47.89 -12.22
N VAL A 643 -17.53 -48.30 -13.32
CA VAL A 643 -18.51 -47.50 -14.06
C VAL A 643 -19.88 -47.67 -13.43
N THR A 644 -20.52 -46.54 -13.08
CA THR A 644 -21.91 -46.49 -12.59
C THR A 644 -22.70 -45.51 -13.44
N ASN A 645 -23.87 -45.92 -13.94
CA ASN A 645 -24.75 -45.12 -14.82
C ASN A 645 -24.01 -44.51 -16.04
N GLY A 646 -23.00 -45.21 -16.56
CA GLY A 646 -22.31 -44.86 -17.80
C GLY A 646 -22.77 -45.75 -18.96
N GLN A 647 -22.72 -45.22 -20.18
CA GLN A 647 -23.08 -45.92 -21.41
C GLN A 647 -21.88 -45.97 -22.36
N TRP A 648 -21.52 -47.17 -22.82
CA TRP A 648 -20.46 -47.34 -23.80
C TRP A 648 -20.93 -46.88 -25.18
N GLY A 649 -20.08 -46.15 -25.90
CA GLY A 649 -20.39 -45.58 -27.22
C GLY A 649 -19.15 -45.42 -28.10
N GLY A 650 -19.30 -44.73 -29.23
CA GLY A 650 -18.18 -44.41 -30.12
C GLY A 650 -17.38 -43.21 -29.62
N GLY A 651 -16.06 -43.36 -29.59
CA GLY A 651 -15.11 -42.32 -29.19
C GLY A 651 -14.52 -41.55 -30.35
N VAL A 652 -13.46 -40.78 -30.03
CA VAL A 652 -12.60 -40.17 -31.05
C VAL A 652 -11.79 -41.26 -31.74
N GLU A 653 -11.37 -42.29 -31.01
CA GLU A 653 -10.70 -43.47 -31.55
C GLU A 653 -11.19 -44.73 -30.84
N GLY A 654 -12.05 -45.50 -31.52
CA GLY A 654 -12.65 -46.71 -30.94
C GLY A 654 -13.88 -46.39 -30.08
N GLY A 655 -13.80 -46.67 -28.79
CA GLY A 655 -14.89 -46.53 -27.82
C GLY A 655 -14.81 -45.25 -26.98
N ALA A 656 -15.90 -44.94 -26.30
CA ALA A 656 -15.99 -43.88 -25.31
C ALA A 656 -16.99 -44.26 -24.22
N LEU A 657 -16.95 -43.51 -23.12
CA LEU A 657 -17.93 -43.60 -22.05
C LEU A 657 -18.79 -42.33 -22.00
N ALA A 658 -20.10 -42.48 -22.15
CA ALA A 658 -21.09 -41.42 -22.11
C ALA A 658 -21.86 -41.41 -20.78
N PHE A 659 -22.23 -40.21 -20.32
CA PHE A 659 -22.96 -39.97 -19.08
C PHE A 659 -24.13 -39.02 -19.33
N THR A 660 -25.24 -39.24 -18.62
CA THR A 660 -26.49 -38.45 -18.74
C THR A 660 -26.72 -37.49 -17.56
N GLY A 661 -25.68 -37.21 -16.78
CA GLY A 661 -25.73 -36.29 -15.63
C GLY A 661 -26.02 -36.94 -14.28
N ASN A 662 -25.80 -38.24 -14.13
CA ASN A 662 -25.88 -38.97 -12.85
C ASN A 662 -24.93 -40.19 -12.78
N GLY A 663 -23.92 -40.24 -13.64
CA GLY A 663 -22.99 -41.35 -13.78
C GLY A 663 -21.53 -40.96 -13.56
N GLN A 664 -20.68 -41.96 -13.42
CA GLN A 664 -19.25 -41.80 -13.13
C GLN A 664 -18.46 -43.06 -13.50
N ALA A 665 -17.14 -42.92 -13.59
CA ALA A 665 -16.19 -44.01 -13.42
C ALA A 665 -15.23 -43.65 -12.27
N ASP A 666 -15.33 -44.39 -11.15
CA ASP A 666 -14.52 -44.17 -9.93
C ASP A 666 -13.34 -45.15 -9.92
N THR A 667 -12.12 -44.64 -9.83
CA THR A 667 -10.88 -45.44 -9.88
C THR A 667 -10.56 -46.15 -8.57
N GLY A 668 -11.23 -45.77 -7.46
CA GLY A 668 -10.96 -46.32 -6.13
C GLY A 668 -9.61 -45.89 -5.53
N ALA A 669 -8.88 -44.99 -6.19
CA ALA A 669 -7.53 -44.59 -5.80
C ALA A 669 -7.21 -43.15 -6.22
N ASN A 670 -6.33 -42.47 -5.49
CA ASN A 670 -5.71 -41.23 -5.94
C ASN A 670 -4.62 -41.56 -6.96
N LEU A 671 -4.69 -40.97 -8.16
CA LEU A 671 -3.81 -41.34 -9.27
C LEU A 671 -2.65 -40.36 -9.48
N VAL A 672 -2.71 -39.17 -8.87
CA VAL A 672 -1.63 -38.16 -8.88
C VAL A 672 -1.46 -37.53 -7.51
N ASP A 673 -0.25 -37.06 -7.21
CA ASP A 673 0.01 -36.18 -6.07
C ASP A 673 -0.38 -34.74 -6.43
N THR A 674 -1.52 -34.29 -5.89
CA THR A 674 -2.06 -32.97 -6.21
C THR A 674 -1.34 -31.82 -5.53
N ALA A 675 -0.44 -32.10 -4.57
CA ALA A 675 0.48 -31.09 -4.03
C ALA A 675 1.65 -30.80 -4.98
N GLY A 676 2.00 -31.77 -5.85
CA GLY A 676 3.07 -31.69 -6.83
C GLY A 676 2.63 -31.21 -8.22
N SER A 677 3.48 -31.47 -9.22
CA SER A 677 3.15 -31.20 -10.63
C SER A 677 2.47 -32.42 -11.25
N TYR A 678 1.48 -32.18 -12.11
CA TYR A 678 0.78 -33.22 -12.83
C TYR A 678 0.12 -32.67 -14.10
N SER A 679 -0.23 -33.55 -15.03
CA SER A 679 -1.10 -33.24 -16.15
C SER A 679 -2.24 -34.25 -16.22
N VAL A 680 -3.41 -33.78 -16.65
CA VAL A 680 -4.57 -34.63 -16.93
C VAL A 680 -5.07 -34.29 -18.32
N SER A 681 -5.16 -35.29 -19.19
CA SER A 681 -5.65 -35.14 -20.56
C SER A 681 -6.89 -35.99 -20.77
N ALA A 682 -7.83 -35.50 -21.57
CA ALA A 682 -9.02 -36.24 -21.98
C ALA A 682 -9.57 -35.68 -23.30
N TRP A 683 -10.13 -36.55 -24.13
CA TRP A 683 -11.11 -36.11 -25.12
C TRP A 683 -12.47 -36.00 -24.45
N ALA A 684 -13.15 -34.88 -24.64
CA ALA A 684 -14.46 -34.63 -24.07
C ALA A 684 -15.42 -34.03 -25.10
N LYS A 685 -16.68 -34.43 -25.02
CA LYS A 685 -17.79 -33.91 -25.81
C LYS A 685 -18.96 -33.62 -24.89
N LEU A 686 -19.56 -32.44 -24.99
CA LEU A 686 -20.75 -32.07 -24.24
C LEU A 686 -22.01 -32.33 -25.05
N ASP A 687 -23.05 -32.84 -24.41
CA ASP A 687 -24.41 -32.92 -24.97
C ASP A 687 -25.23 -31.65 -24.65
N GLU A 688 -24.79 -30.87 -23.65
CA GLU A 688 -25.33 -29.55 -23.35
C GLU A 688 -24.25 -28.60 -22.79
N ALA A 689 -24.36 -27.31 -23.10
CA ALA A 689 -23.46 -26.25 -22.63
C ALA A 689 -24.28 -25.08 -22.04
N GLY A 690 -25.00 -25.38 -20.95
CA GLY A 690 -25.88 -24.47 -20.22
C GLY A 690 -25.21 -23.81 -19.00
N GLY A 691 -26.00 -23.45 -17.98
CA GLY A 691 -25.50 -22.81 -16.76
C GLY A 691 -24.94 -23.77 -15.71
N ALA A 692 -25.05 -25.09 -15.92
CA ALA A 692 -24.57 -26.11 -14.98
C ALA A 692 -23.08 -26.43 -15.19
N PHE A 693 -22.37 -26.65 -14.10
CA PHE A 693 -21.00 -27.19 -14.13
C PHE A 693 -21.04 -28.68 -14.51
N GLN A 694 -20.03 -29.12 -15.27
CA GLN A 694 -19.89 -30.51 -15.72
C GLN A 694 -18.41 -30.90 -15.73
N THR A 695 -18.01 -31.89 -14.94
CA THR A 695 -16.60 -32.27 -14.75
C THR A 695 -16.25 -33.55 -15.51
N VAL A 696 -15.21 -33.47 -16.33
CA VAL A 696 -14.69 -34.59 -17.11
C VAL A 696 -13.81 -35.47 -16.23
N VAL A 697 -12.83 -34.88 -15.54
CA VAL A 697 -11.93 -35.59 -14.60
C VAL A 697 -11.69 -34.73 -13.37
N SER A 698 -11.72 -35.35 -12.19
CA SER A 698 -11.41 -34.73 -10.90
C SER A 698 -10.66 -35.70 -9.97
N GLN A 699 -10.14 -35.18 -8.85
CA GLN A 699 -9.67 -36.01 -7.74
C GLN A 699 -10.20 -35.47 -6.42
N ASP A 700 -10.94 -36.27 -5.68
CA ASP A 700 -11.71 -35.86 -4.50
C ASP A 700 -10.82 -35.64 -3.25
N THR A 701 -11.25 -34.82 -2.28
CA THR A 701 -10.55 -34.66 -0.98
C THR A 701 -11.39 -35.13 0.21
N GLY A 702 -12.67 -35.42 0.00
CA GLY A 702 -13.68 -35.62 1.04
C GLY A 702 -14.54 -34.39 1.30
N ARG A 703 -14.15 -33.21 0.81
CA ARG A 703 -14.95 -31.97 0.85
C ARG A 703 -15.14 -31.38 -0.54
N ASP A 704 -14.04 -31.09 -1.23
CA ASP A 704 -14.04 -30.51 -2.58
C ASP A 704 -13.02 -31.27 -3.44
N SER A 705 -13.20 -31.40 -4.76
CA SER A 705 -12.13 -31.98 -5.58
C SER A 705 -10.90 -31.05 -5.60
N ALA A 706 -9.71 -31.64 -5.52
CA ALA A 706 -8.44 -30.91 -5.56
C ALA A 706 -8.19 -30.23 -6.91
N PHE A 707 -8.73 -30.80 -7.99
CA PHE A 707 -8.82 -30.14 -9.29
C PHE A 707 -10.06 -30.59 -10.05
N PHE A 708 -10.42 -29.79 -11.05
CA PHE A 708 -11.51 -30.07 -11.99
C PHE A 708 -11.06 -29.74 -13.41
N LEU A 709 -10.97 -30.76 -14.28
CA LEU A 709 -10.97 -30.56 -15.73
C LEU A 709 -12.42 -30.60 -16.18
N GLN A 710 -13.00 -29.44 -16.48
CA GLN A 710 -14.45 -29.28 -16.50
C GLN A 710 -14.95 -28.22 -17.49
N TYR A 711 -16.25 -28.24 -17.73
CA TYR A 711 -17.02 -27.11 -18.24
C TYR A 711 -17.53 -26.27 -17.07
N SER A 712 -17.16 -24.99 -17.02
CA SER A 712 -17.69 -24.02 -16.07
C SER A 712 -19.03 -23.51 -16.57
N GLY A 713 -20.13 -23.87 -15.90
CA GLY A 713 -21.47 -23.39 -16.27
C GLY A 713 -21.66 -21.89 -16.03
N GLN A 714 -20.97 -21.34 -15.01
CA GLN A 714 -20.98 -19.91 -14.71
C GLN A 714 -20.31 -19.10 -15.84
N ASP A 715 -19.15 -19.56 -16.32
CA ASP A 715 -18.37 -18.85 -17.34
C ASP A 715 -18.78 -19.25 -18.76
N GLN A 716 -19.51 -20.35 -18.89
CA GLN A 716 -19.85 -21.07 -20.12
C GLN A 716 -18.63 -21.48 -20.97
N ARG A 717 -17.55 -21.92 -20.32
CA ARG A 717 -16.26 -22.22 -20.98
C ARG A 717 -15.60 -23.47 -20.42
N TRP A 718 -14.71 -24.10 -21.19
CA TRP A 718 -13.83 -25.13 -20.66
C TRP A 718 -12.89 -24.52 -19.62
N ALA A 719 -12.55 -25.31 -18.59
CA ALA A 719 -11.78 -24.85 -17.45
C ALA A 719 -10.88 -25.96 -16.90
N MET A 720 -9.64 -25.61 -16.56
CA MET A 720 -8.88 -26.33 -15.53
C MET A 720 -8.97 -25.50 -14.24
N SER A 721 -9.46 -26.10 -13.16
CA SER A 721 -9.89 -25.35 -11.97
C SER A 721 -9.39 -25.94 -10.65
N PHE A 722 -9.13 -25.07 -9.70
CA PHE A 722 -9.25 -25.35 -8.26
C PHE A 722 -10.50 -24.63 -7.73
N VAL A 723 -10.89 -24.90 -6.49
CA VAL A 723 -11.91 -24.06 -5.83
C VAL A 723 -11.41 -22.61 -5.80
N GLY A 724 -12.19 -21.71 -6.42
CA GLY A 724 -11.88 -20.27 -6.48
C GLY A 724 -10.87 -19.83 -7.56
N LEU A 725 -10.32 -20.75 -8.38
CA LEU A 725 -9.36 -20.42 -9.43
C LEU A 725 -9.67 -21.18 -10.71
N ARG A 726 -9.79 -20.50 -11.87
CA ARG A 726 -10.06 -21.15 -13.17
C ARG A 726 -9.17 -20.61 -14.29
N ALA A 727 -8.48 -21.51 -15.00
CA ALA A 727 -7.90 -21.24 -16.30
C ALA A 727 -8.94 -21.57 -17.37
N LEU A 728 -9.49 -20.56 -18.05
CA LEU A 728 -10.66 -20.68 -18.93
C LEU A 728 -10.27 -20.68 -20.41
N SER A 729 -11.01 -21.42 -21.24
CA SER A 729 -10.93 -21.24 -22.70
C SER A 729 -11.39 -19.83 -23.10
N PRO A 730 -10.98 -19.30 -24.26
CA PRO A 730 -11.45 -17.99 -24.73
C PRO A 730 -12.92 -18.02 -25.15
N GLU A 731 -13.37 -19.15 -25.68
CA GLU A 731 -14.68 -19.32 -26.31
C GLU A 731 -15.52 -20.39 -25.61
N LYS A 732 -16.84 -20.27 -25.77
CA LYS A 732 -17.81 -21.28 -25.36
C LYS A 732 -17.70 -22.51 -26.27
N PRO A 733 -17.62 -23.73 -25.72
CA PRO A 733 -17.58 -24.93 -26.55
C PRO A 733 -18.89 -25.20 -27.29
N GLU A 734 -18.76 -25.77 -28.47
CA GLU A 734 -19.87 -26.26 -29.29
C GLU A 734 -20.35 -27.62 -28.76
N VAL A 735 -21.67 -27.73 -28.56
CA VAL A 735 -22.31 -28.99 -28.18
C VAL A 735 -22.14 -30.02 -29.31
N GLY A 736 -21.86 -31.28 -28.94
CA GLY A 736 -21.68 -32.39 -29.88
C GLY A 736 -20.30 -32.45 -30.53
N LYS A 737 -19.41 -31.48 -30.28
CA LYS A 737 -18.03 -31.48 -30.78
C LYS A 737 -17.07 -32.09 -29.75
N TRP A 738 -16.14 -32.91 -30.23
CA TRP A 738 -15.02 -33.41 -29.44
C TRP A 738 -13.93 -32.35 -29.30
N TYR A 739 -13.42 -32.20 -28.08
CA TYR A 739 -12.29 -31.33 -27.74
C TYR A 739 -11.23 -32.15 -27.02
N HIS A 740 -9.96 -31.95 -27.37
CA HIS A 740 -8.86 -32.47 -26.57
C HIS A 740 -8.51 -31.48 -25.47
N LEU A 741 -8.80 -31.83 -24.23
CA LEU A 741 -8.58 -31.00 -23.06
C LEU A 741 -7.35 -31.51 -22.30
N THR A 742 -6.43 -30.61 -21.97
CA THR A 742 -5.34 -30.93 -21.04
C THR A 742 -5.23 -29.87 -19.97
N GLY A 743 -5.42 -30.28 -18.72
CA GLY A 743 -5.07 -29.49 -17.54
C GLY A 743 -3.62 -29.76 -17.16
N VAL A 744 -2.83 -28.70 -16.92
CA VAL A 744 -1.43 -28.80 -16.47
C VAL A 744 -1.25 -28.03 -15.18
N ARG A 745 -0.81 -28.74 -14.14
CA ARG A 745 -0.35 -28.17 -12.90
C ARG A 745 1.18 -28.24 -12.85
N ASP A 746 1.83 -27.07 -12.80
CA ASP A 746 3.27 -26.97 -12.55
C ASP A 746 3.48 -26.34 -11.17
N ALA A 747 3.79 -27.17 -10.17
CA ALA A 747 4.03 -26.72 -8.79
C ALA A 747 5.32 -25.92 -8.64
N LYS A 748 6.33 -26.18 -9.49
CA LYS A 748 7.62 -25.47 -9.48
C LYS A 748 7.46 -24.07 -10.06
N ALA A 749 6.79 -23.95 -11.19
CA ALA A 749 6.42 -22.65 -11.77
C ALA A 749 5.30 -21.96 -10.98
N GLY A 750 4.52 -22.71 -10.18
CA GLY A 750 3.39 -22.21 -9.44
C GLY A 750 2.19 -21.87 -10.33
N THR A 751 1.97 -22.60 -11.42
CA THR A 751 0.92 -22.29 -12.41
C THR A 751 -0.12 -23.40 -12.54
N LEU A 752 -1.32 -23.03 -13.01
CA LEU A 752 -2.39 -23.92 -13.44
C LEU A 752 -2.82 -23.51 -14.85
N SER A 753 -2.66 -24.39 -15.83
CA SER A 753 -2.92 -24.09 -17.24
C SER A 753 -3.99 -24.98 -17.83
N LEU A 754 -4.73 -24.45 -18.80
CA LEU A 754 -5.65 -25.18 -19.65
C LEU A 754 -5.13 -25.15 -21.09
N TYR A 755 -5.19 -26.32 -21.74
CA TYR A 755 -4.98 -26.49 -23.16
C TYR A 755 -6.26 -27.04 -23.80
N VAL A 756 -6.58 -26.53 -24.98
CA VAL A 756 -7.69 -27.00 -25.81
C VAL A 756 -7.14 -27.28 -27.20
N ASP A 757 -7.38 -28.47 -27.72
CA ASP A 757 -6.95 -28.94 -29.05
C ASP A 757 -5.44 -28.73 -29.28
N GLY A 758 -4.65 -29.07 -28.26
CA GLY A 758 -3.19 -29.03 -28.32
C GLY A 758 -2.56 -27.66 -28.05
N LYS A 759 -3.36 -26.61 -27.83
CA LYS A 759 -2.87 -25.23 -27.64
C LYS A 759 -3.15 -24.73 -26.23
N LYS A 760 -2.16 -24.08 -25.60
CA LYS A 760 -2.36 -23.39 -24.31
C LYS A 760 -3.32 -22.23 -24.51
N VAL A 761 -4.45 -22.26 -23.82
CA VAL A 761 -5.48 -21.21 -23.93
C VAL A 761 -5.55 -20.29 -22.72
N ALA A 762 -5.11 -20.76 -21.55
CA ALA A 762 -5.02 -19.96 -20.33
C ALA A 762 -4.00 -20.54 -19.35
N SER A 763 -3.46 -19.67 -18.50
CA SER A 763 -2.63 -20.01 -17.35
C SER A 763 -2.94 -19.06 -16.20
N GLN A 764 -3.03 -19.60 -14.98
CA GLN A 764 -3.31 -18.86 -13.75
C GLN A 764 -2.21 -19.09 -12.71
N ASN A 765 -2.03 -18.11 -11.83
CA ASN A 765 -1.18 -18.26 -10.64
C ASN A 765 -1.85 -19.23 -9.66
N ALA A 766 -1.13 -20.29 -9.32
CA ALA A 766 -1.55 -21.35 -8.43
C ALA A 766 -0.39 -21.72 -7.49
N CYS A 767 0.21 -20.76 -6.82
CA CYS A 767 1.36 -21.02 -5.93
C CYS A 767 1.08 -21.98 -4.77
N SER A 768 -0.19 -22.19 -4.41
CA SER A 768 -0.63 -23.21 -3.47
C SER A 768 -1.62 -24.14 -4.15
N ALA A 769 -1.53 -25.45 -3.91
CA ALA A 769 -2.47 -26.45 -4.41
C ALA A 769 -3.05 -27.27 -3.25
N PRO A 770 -4.33 -27.66 -3.31
CA PRO A 770 -4.91 -28.57 -2.32
C PRO A 770 -4.25 -29.96 -2.42
N GLN A 771 -3.83 -30.51 -1.27
CA GLN A 771 -3.42 -31.90 -1.21
C GLN A 771 -4.67 -32.79 -1.14
N SER A 772 -4.68 -33.87 -1.93
CA SER A 772 -5.75 -34.86 -1.97
C SER A 772 -5.19 -36.25 -1.69
N THR A 773 -5.97 -37.03 -0.94
CA THR A 773 -5.81 -38.48 -0.79
C THR A 773 -7.07 -39.23 -1.24
N GLY A 774 -8.04 -38.54 -1.87
CA GLY A 774 -9.30 -39.12 -2.33
C GLY A 774 -9.22 -39.63 -3.77
N HIS A 775 -10.27 -40.32 -4.22
CA HIS A 775 -10.25 -41.02 -5.50
C HIS A 775 -10.20 -40.06 -6.68
N THR A 776 -9.52 -40.46 -7.75
CA THR A 776 -9.70 -39.85 -9.07
C THR A 776 -11.02 -40.35 -9.67
N VAL A 777 -11.83 -39.44 -10.19
CA VAL A 777 -13.16 -39.76 -10.72
C VAL A 777 -13.34 -39.13 -12.09
N ILE A 778 -13.94 -39.89 -12.99
CA ILE A 778 -14.24 -39.47 -14.36
C ILE A 778 -15.76 -39.31 -14.49
N GLY A 779 -16.21 -38.14 -14.97
CA GLY A 779 -17.62 -37.82 -15.20
C GLY A 779 -18.35 -37.10 -14.06
N ARG A 780 -17.66 -36.68 -12.98
CA ARG A 780 -18.22 -35.85 -11.89
C ARG A 780 -17.14 -35.09 -11.10
N GLY A 781 -17.56 -34.12 -10.28
CA GLY A 781 -16.73 -33.46 -9.25
C GLY A 781 -17.29 -33.60 -7.83
N GLN A 782 -16.54 -33.12 -6.84
CA GLN A 782 -16.96 -33.04 -5.44
C GLN A 782 -16.91 -31.57 -4.98
N TYR A 783 -17.95 -31.12 -4.28
CA TYR A 783 -17.99 -29.79 -3.68
C TYR A 783 -18.87 -29.79 -2.44
N GLY A 784 -18.44 -29.13 -1.36
CA GLY A 784 -19.21 -29.06 -0.10
C GLY A 784 -19.52 -30.42 0.53
N GLY A 785 -18.68 -31.43 0.28
CA GLY A 785 -18.86 -32.82 0.72
C GLY A 785 -19.84 -33.64 -0.12
N GLN A 786 -20.38 -33.08 -1.20
CA GLN A 786 -21.36 -33.73 -2.07
C GLN A 786 -20.75 -34.06 -3.44
N GLN A 787 -21.27 -35.12 -4.07
CA GLN A 787 -20.99 -35.41 -5.48
C GLN A 787 -21.83 -34.47 -6.35
N VAL A 788 -21.16 -33.72 -7.22
CA VAL A 788 -21.75 -32.65 -8.04
C VAL A 788 -21.17 -32.68 -9.46
N ASP A 789 -21.61 -31.74 -10.30
CA ASP A 789 -21.01 -31.46 -11.60
C ASP A 789 -20.93 -32.69 -12.52
N PHE A 790 -21.97 -33.52 -12.48
CA PHE A 790 -22.05 -34.72 -13.29
C PHE A 790 -22.05 -34.37 -14.79
N LEU A 791 -21.19 -35.04 -15.54
CA LEU A 791 -21.05 -34.83 -16.98
C LEU A 791 -22.32 -35.27 -17.72
N ARG A 792 -22.76 -34.43 -18.66
CA ARG A 792 -23.74 -34.76 -19.71
C ARG A 792 -23.03 -34.70 -21.05
N GLY A 793 -22.55 -35.85 -21.48
CA GLY A 793 -21.64 -35.92 -22.61
C GLY A 793 -20.83 -37.21 -22.62
N ALA A 794 -19.78 -37.23 -23.43
CA ALA A 794 -18.90 -38.38 -23.59
C ALA A 794 -17.44 -38.01 -23.28
N VAL A 795 -16.69 -38.98 -22.78
CA VAL A 795 -15.26 -38.90 -22.50
C VAL A 795 -14.54 -40.09 -23.15
N ASP A 796 -13.36 -39.80 -23.69
CA ASP A 796 -12.47 -40.78 -24.32
C ASP A 796 -11.00 -40.45 -23.96
N ASP A 797 -10.14 -41.47 -23.98
CA ASP A 797 -8.68 -41.41 -23.74
C ASP A 797 -8.27 -40.50 -22.58
N VAL A 798 -8.72 -40.84 -21.37
CA VAL A 798 -8.28 -40.13 -20.17
C VAL A 798 -6.88 -40.59 -19.80
N ARG A 799 -5.94 -39.65 -19.65
CA ARG A 799 -4.55 -39.91 -19.26
C ARG A 799 -4.12 -39.02 -18.11
N LEU A 800 -3.36 -39.58 -17.20
CA LEU A 800 -2.76 -38.84 -16.08
C LEU A 800 -1.24 -38.95 -16.12
N TYR A 801 -0.58 -37.86 -15.74
CA TYR A 801 0.87 -37.71 -15.73
C TYR A 801 1.30 -37.14 -14.37
N ASP A 802 2.37 -37.68 -13.81
CA ASP A 802 3.05 -37.26 -12.58
C ASP A 802 4.06 -36.11 -12.81
N ARG A 803 3.86 -35.34 -13.88
CA ARG A 803 4.70 -34.21 -14.30
C ARG A 803 3.90 -33.22 -15.15
N PRO A 804 4.38 -31.97 -15.30
CA PRO A 804 3.79 -31.07 -16.27
C PRO A 804 4.24 -31.47 -17.68
N LEU A 805 3.28 -31.63 -18.59
CA LEU A 805 3.56 -31.82 -20.02
C LEU A 805 3.92 -30.49 -20.69
N SER A 806 4.83 -30.56 -21.67
CA SER A 806 5.22 -29.42 -22.50
C SER A 806 4.20 -29.11 -23.60
N ASP A 807 4.26 -27.89 -24.15
CA ASP A 807 3.38 -27.46 -25.25
C ASP A 807 3.47 -28.40 -26.46
N THR A 808 4.67 -28.88 -26.80
CA THR A 808 4.90 -29.83 -27.89
C THR A 808 4.28 -31.20 -27.61
N GLU A 809 4.44 -31.71 -26.39
CA GLU A 809 3.87 -33.00 -25.96
C GLU A 809 2.34 -32.99 -26.03
N ILE A 810 1.72 -31.90 -25.58
CA ILE A 810 0.27 -31.73 -25.59
C ILE A 810 -0.25 -31.55 -27.02
N ALA A 811 0.47 -30.81 -27.87
CA ALA A 811 0.14 -30.71 -29.29
C ALA A 811 0.22 -32.07 -30.01
N THR A 812 1.13 -32.95 -29.60
CA THR A 812 1.20 -34.32 -30.12
C THR A 812 0.04 -35.17 -29.61
N LEU A 813 -0.35 -35.08 -28.34
CA LEU A 813 -1.51 -35.82 -27.80
C LEU A 813 -2.83 -35.45 -28.51
N ALA A 814 -2.98 -34.17 -28.86
CA ALA A 814 -4.16 -33.67 -29.56
C ALA A 814 -4.20 -34.05 -31.05
N LYS A 815 -3.04 -34.40 -31.64
CA LYS A 815 -2.95 -34.92 -33.01
C LYS A 815 -3.11 -36.44 -32.95
N ARG A 816 -4.33 -36.91 -33.12
CA ARG A 816 -4.56 -38.29 -33.52
C ARG A 816 -4.94 -38.32 -35.00
N ASP A 817 -4.31 -39.24 -35.71
CA ASP A 817 -4.42 -39.44 -37.16
C ASP A 817 -5.82 -39.93 -37.57
#